data_AF-A0A9Q9IGL0-F1
#
_entry.id   AF-A0A9Q9IGL0-F1
#
_cell.length_a   1.000
_cell.length_b   1.000
_cell.length_c   1.000
_cell.angle_alpha   90.00
_cell.angle_beta   90.00
_cell.angle_gamma   90.00
#
_symmetry.space_group_name_H-M   'P 1'
#
loop_
_entity.id
_entity.type
_entity.pdbx_description
1 polymer ?
#
loop_
_entity_poly.entity_id
_entity_poly.type
_entity_poly.pdbx_seq_one_letter_code
_entity_poly.pdbx_strand_id
1 'polypeptide(L)'
;MRHRLHRLTPALLSLLVGLVALLALIPRPASDTVAPSADYVIIVGVAGLRWDDVNPTDTPTMWQLAQDGAIGALSVRSARRVTCAGDGWLTLGAGNYATFTTGPVTSQCPPLAVSISPDGTRTGASLPDHGGVVAKNRALHWGAQPGALAEGVRCTTAVGPGAAVAAARPYGRVDRYADAVDENLLSACALTLVDLGEITGTDAATRAGDARRADAALAQVIADRPQRAVVVLAGLSDLEAGTRLHVAIAQGPGYTGGWLTSPSTSRPGYVQVVDLAPTALAALDRPIPGKLFAGGAATMSDGRPGSVEQAVERLADADREASVQQRVGSTFFTLLVVAELALFLLVVPLLRWARRPAGPVAHPPAPRVVVRAAEVLLIAASLAVPAALVADLLPWWRWSSPGLGFAGVTLAALAAATLVIAWTSSRSRANAPLGGVAAVGALAVALDVLTGARLQLNGVAGYSAAAGGRYAGVGVIGLGLLVTGVLLGGASLAQRFERRWRPFVMAVVGAAGMVVIASPYLGADASGAVALTAGVCAAAAMAVGGWLTITRFVWAVAAALAVTAGIGVLDLFRPEDQRSSVGRLLVRTQDGTAGYIARRIGEANVVTTVTSPLTILVIGTVLYVTFVLLRDWGGVRRLLGVFPPMRGALAGLVLASLLAGVVEGVSLNVLGAALATAAPLTVLACLRVLDHADDRTR
;
A
#
# COMPACT_ATOMS: atom_id res chain seq x y z
N MET A 1 10.44 43.09 -21.49
CA MET A 1 10.86 41.91 -20.67
C MET A 1 9.76 41.32 -19.78
N ARG A 2 8.96 42.11 -19.04
CA ARG A 2 7.90 41.63 -18.10
C ARG A 2 6.86 40.66 -18.70
N HIS A 3 6.46 40.83 -19.96
CA HIS A 3 5.50 39.92 -20.63
C HIS A 3 6.09 38.58 -21.06
N ARG A 4 7.41 38.51 -21.31
CA ARG A 4 8.08 37.25 -21.72
C ARG A 4 8.30 36.32 -20.54
N LEU A 5 8.58 36.86 -19.35
CA LEU A 5 8.81 36.05 -18.15
C LEU A 5 7.56 35.28 -17.71
N HIS A 6 6.36 35.88 -17.81
CA HIS A 6 5.10 35.20 -17.51
C HIS A 6 4.76 34.05 -18.48
N ARG A 7 5.22 34.12 -19.73
CA ARG A 7 5.06 33.03 -20.71
C ARG A 7 6.09 31.91 -20.51
N LEU A 8 7.27 32.23 -20.00
CA LEU A 8 8.36 31.26 -19.78
C LEU A 8 8.31 30.57 -18.41
N THR A 9 7.64 31.16 -17.41
CA THR A 9 7.44 30.55 -16.09
C THR A 9 6.90 29.12 -16.11
N PRO A 10 5.82 28.78 -16.85
CA PRO A 10 5.34 27.40 -16.90
C PRO A 10 6.39 26.45 -17.49
N ALA A 11 7.13 26.85 -18.53
CA ALA A 11 8.17 26.03 -19.13
C ALA A 11 9.37 25.80 -18.19
N LEU A 12 9.82 26.83 -17.48
CA LEU A 12 10.90 26.74 -16.48
C LEU A 12 10.51 25.90 -15.26
N LEU A 13 9.24 25.98 -14.83
CA LEU A 13 8.70 25.15 -13.74
C LEU A 13 8.61 23.68 -14.16
N SER A 14 8.13 23.41 -15.38
CA SER A 14 8.15 22.06 -15.96
C SER A 14 9.57 21.53 -16.10
N LEU A 15 10.54 22.37 -16.47
CA LEU A 15 11.96 21.99 -16.57
C LEU A 15 12.55 21.66 -15.19
N LEU A 16 12.28 22.46 -14.15
CA LEU A 16 12.77 22.22 -12.80
C LEU A 16 12.18 20.92 -12.22
N VAL A 17 10.87 20.70 -12.38
CA VAL A 17 10.20 19.46 -11.95
C VAL A 17 10.76 18.26 -12.72
N GLY A 18 10.99 18.41 -14.03
CA GLY A 18 11.64 17.39 -14.86
C GLY A 18 13.07 17.07 -14.42
N LEU A 19 13.87 18.08 -14.05
CA LEU A 19 15.25 17.91 -13.61
C LEU A 19 15.32 17.21 -12.24
N VAL A 20 14.43 17.55 -11.31
CA VAL A 20 14.34 16.88 -10.00
C VAL A 20 13.83 15.45 -10.14
N ALA A 21 12.89 15.20 -11.06
CA ALA A 21 12.47 13.84 -11.42
C ALA A 21 13.64 13.02 -12.00
N LEU A 22 14.53 13.64 -12.78
CA LEU A 22 15.73 13.01 -13.31
C LEU A 22 16.74 12.64 -12.21
N LEU A 23 16.92 13.52 -11.22
CA LEU A 23 17.81 13.29 -10.06
C LEU A 23 17.27 12.22 -9.11
N ALA A 24 15.95 12.08 -8.99
CA ALA A 24 15.33 11.00 -8.22
C ALA A 24 15.53 9.61 -8.85
N LEU A 25 16.05 9.52 -10.09
CA LEU A 25 16.23 8.29 -10.85
C LEU A 25 17.67 7.71 -10.81
N ILE A 26 18.60 8.31 -10.05
CA ILE A 26 19.98 7.79 -9.93
C ILE A 26 19.90 6.30 -9.51
N PRO A 27 20.48 5.36 -10.25
CA PRO A 27 20.30 3.92 -10.01
C PRO A 27 20.99 3.44 -8.74
N ARG A 28 20.39 2.43 -8.08
CA ARG A 28 21.13 1.59 -7.11
C ARG A 28 22.26 0.90 -7.90
N PRO A 29 23.50 0.87 -7.40
CA PRO A 29 24.49 -0.05 -7.96
C PRO A 29 23.90 -1.46 -7.85
N ALA A 30 23.89 -2.19 -8.98
CA ALA A 30 23.48 -3.58 -8.98
C ALA A 30 24.46 -4.35 -8.08
N SER A 31 23.92 -5.00 -7.06
CA SER A 31 24.70 -6.02 -6.35
C SER A 31 24.76 -7.23 -7.26
N ASP A 32 25.96 -7.59 -7.71
CA ASP A 32 26.22 -8.84 -8.43
C ASP A 32 25.91 -10.02 -7.48
N THR A 33 24.65 -10.46 -7.44
CA THR A 33 24.28 -11.72 -6.80
C THR A 33 24.33 -12.80 -7.86
N VAL A 34 25.40 -13.60 -7.81
CA VAL A 34 25.54 -14.86 -8.58
C VAL A 34 24.25 -15.67 -8.41
N ALA A 35 23.54 -15.92 -9.51
CA ALA A 35 22.33 -16.73 -9.49
C ALA A 35 22.68 -18.14 -8.98
N PRO A 36 22.13 -18.58 -7.84
CA PRO A 36 22.42 -19.92 -7.37
C PRO A 36 21.74 -20.95 -8.26
N SER A 37 22.53 -21.80 -8.93
CA SER A 37 22.00 -22.92 -9.69
C SER A 37 21.88 -24.16 -8.81
N ALA A 38 20.66 -24.67 -8.71
CA ALA A 38 20.29 -25.91 -8.05
C ALA A 38 19.82 -26.93 -9.10
N ASP A 39 20.07 -28.20 -8.84
CA ASP A 39 19.63 -29.27 -9.75
C ASP A 39 18.15 -29.64 -9.50
N TYR A 40 17.68 -29.37 -8.27
CA TYR A 40 16.34 -29.69 -7.80
C TYR A 40 15.77 -28.54 -6.96
N VAL A 41 14.46 -28.33 -7.06
CA VAL A 41 13.71 -27.43 -6.18
C VAL A 41 12.54 -28.20 -5.56
N ILE A 42 12.42 -28.11 -4.24
CA ILE A 42 11.32 -28.70 -3.47
C ILE A 42 10.56 -27.57 -2.80
N ILE A 43 9.30 -27.35 -3.19
CA ILE A 43 8.42 -26.39 -2.50
C ILE A 43 7.49 -27.17 -1.59
N VAL A 44 7.60 -26.90 -0.29
CA VAL A 44 6.79 -27.50 0.77
C VAL A 44 5.76 -26.47 1.21
N GLY A 45 4.49 -26.78 0.99
CA GLY A 45 3.37 -25.93 1.37
C GLY A 45 2.65 -26.45 2.60
N VAL A 46 2.32 -25.53 3.51
CA VAL A 46 1.48 -25.81 4.68
C VAL A 46 0.39 -24.73 4.75
N ALA A 47 -0.88 -25.08 4.65
CA ALA A 47 -1.95 -24.10 4.78
C ALA A 47 -2.04 -23.61 6.24
N GLY A 48 -2.18 -22.30 6.46
CA GLY A 48 -2.32 -21.74 7.81
C GLY A 48 -1.04 -21.63 8.65
N LEU A 49 0.13 -22.03 8.14
CA LEU A 49 1.42 -21.95 8.87
C LEU A 49 1.89 -20.52 9.07
N ARG A 50 2.16 -20.15 10.34
CA ARG A 50 2.59 -18.82 10.77
C ARG A 50 3.87 -18.92 11.60
N TRP A 51 4.55 -17.78 11.76
CA TRP A 51 5.79 -17.72 12.54
C TRP A 51 5.59 -18.01 14.03
N ASP A 52 4.38 -17.81 14.58
CA ASP A 52 4.02 -18.24 15.94
C ASP A 52 4.04 -19.78 16.11
N ASP A 53 3.98 -20.56 15.03
CA ASP A 53 4.03 -22.03 15.07
C ASP A 53 5.46 -22.58 14.95
N VAL A 54 6.46 -21.72 14.70
CA VAL A 54 7.87 -22.11 14.48
C VAL A 54 8.67 -21.90 15.76
N ASN A 55 9.05 -22.98 16.43
CA ASN A 55 9.77 -22.92 17.70
C ASN A 55 10.67 -24.16 17.91
N PRO A 56 11.74 -24.06 18.72
CA PRO A 56 12.73 -25.13 18.86
C PRO A 56 12.20 -26.41 19.55
N THR A 57 11.02 -26.36 20.18
CA THR A 57 10.47 -27.49 20.95
C THR A 57 9.46 -28.30 20.15
N ASP A 58 8.46 -27.65 19.56
CA ASP A 58 7.39 -28.31 18.81
C ASP A 58 7.74 -28.50 17.33
N THR A 59 8.51 -27.60 16.74
CA THR A 59 8.84 -27.63 15.31
C THR A 59 10.35 -27.48 15.06
N PRO A 60 11.17 -28.41 15.60
CA PRO A 60 12.62 -28.33 15.54
C PRO A 60 13.18 -28.35 14.11
N THR A 61 12.52 -29.04 13.18
CA THR A 61 12.97 -29.11 11.77
C THR A 61 12.75 -27.77 11.08
N MET A 62 11.57 -27.16 11.24
CA MET A 62 11.28 -25.82 10.73
C MET A 62 12.21 -24.77 11.35
N TRP A 63 12.49 -24.90 12.65
CA TRP A 63 13.42 -24.02 13.37
C TRP A 63 14.84 -24.10 12.81
N GLN A 64 15.36 -25.32 12.59
CA GLN A 64 16.67 -25.52 12.00
C GLN A 64 16.72 -25.01 10.55
N LEU A 65 15.66 -25.24 9.77
CA LEU A 65 15.54 -24.70 8.42
C LEU A 65 15.58 -23.15 8.42
N ALA A 66 14.91 -22.52 9.40
CA ALA A 66 14.95 -21.07 9.59
C ALA A 66 16.35 -20.58 9.99
N GLN A 67 17.10 -21.37 10.77
CA GLN A 67 18.46 -21.04 11.17
C GLN A 67 19.41 -20.97 9.99
N ASP A 68 19.39 -22.00 9.16
CA ASP A 68 20.34 -22.20 8.06
C ASP A 68 19.89 -21.52 6.75
N GLY A 69 18.61 -21.19 6.63
CA GLY A 69 17.99 -20.61 5.44
C GLY A 69 17.74 -19.10 5.51
N ALA A 70 17.38 -18.54 4.36
CA ALA A 70 16.81 -17.20 4.25
C ALA A 70 15.34 -17.22 4.66
N ILE A 71 14.91 -16.26 5.48
CA ILE A 71 13.55 -16.24 6.05
C ILE A 71 12.80 -14.95 5.72
N GLY A 72 11.48 -15.00 5.64
CA GLY A 72 10.64 -13.82 5.43
C GLY A 72 9.19 -14.01 5.84
N ALA A 73 8.46 -12.90 5.91
CA ALA A 73 7.02 -12.86 6.04
C ALA A 73 6.38 -12.98 4.65
N LEU A 74 5.57 -14.01 4.46
CA LEU A 74 4.87 -14.31 3.22
C LEU A 74 3.46 -13.74 3.25
N SER A 75 3.13 -12.87 2.29
CA SER A 75 1.74 -12.54 2.02
C SER A 75 1.13 -13.56 1.06
N VAL A 76 0.01 -14.13 1.48
CA VAL A 76 -0.71 -15.16 0.73
C VAL A 76 -1.71 -14.58 -0.27
N ARG A 77 -1.64 -13.28 -0.58
CA ARG A 77 -2.63 -12.62 -1.44
C ARG A 77 -2.85 -13.39 -2.76
N SER A 78 -4.11 -13.75 -2.99
CA SER A 78 -4.60 -14.39 -4.21
C SER A 78 -5.47 -13.41 -5.02
N ALA A 79 -6.24 -13.91 -5.99
CA ALA A 79 -7.24 -13.07 -6.68
C ALA A 79 -8.42 -12.66 -5.77
N ARG A 80 -8.45 -13.10 -4.50
CA ARG A 80 -9.44 -12.71 -3.49
C ARG A 80 -8.80 -12.00 -2.30
N ARG A 81 -9.63 -11.42 -1.43
CA ARG A 81 -9.17 -10.81 -0.17
C ARG A 81 -8.65 -11.86 0.81
N VAL A 82 -9.43 -12.91 1.08
CA VAL A 82 -9.01 -14.05 1.91
C VAL A 82 -8.59 -15.17 0.97
N THR A 83 -7.37 -15.69 1.17
CA THR A 83 -6.80 -16.77 0.36
C THR A 83 -7.02 -18.08 1.07
N CYS A 84 -7.86 -18.95 0.54
CA CYS A 84 -8.02 -20.31 1.06
C CYS A 84 -6.98 -21.25 0.46
N ALA A 85 -6.82 -22.46 1.02
CA ALA A 85 -5.80 -23.44 0.63
C ALA A 85 -5.71 -23.63 -0.90
N GLY A 86 -6.85 -23.89 -1.55
CA GLY A 86 -6.89 -24.04 -3.01
C GLY A 86 -6.44 -22.79 -3.78
N ASP A 87 -6.74 -21.58 -3.29
CA ASP A 87 -6.33 -20.34 -3.95
C ASP A 87 -4.82 -20.11 -3.82
N GLY A 88 -4.24 -20.45 -2.67
CA GLY A 88 -2.81 -20.38 -2.40
C GLY A 88 -2.01 -21.27 -3.33
N TRP A 89 -2.37 -22.55 -3.38
CA TRP A 89 -1.77 -23.53 -4.30
C TRP A 89 -1.97 -23.17 -5.77
N LEU A 90 -3.17 -22.74 -6.17
CA LEU A 90 -3.41 -22.32 -7.55
C LEU A 90 -2.62 -21.06 -7.93
N THR A 91 -2.46 -20.11 -6.99
CA THR A 91 -1.66 -18.89 -7.19
C THR A 91 -0.17 -19.22 -7.34
N LEU A 92 0.34 -20.18 -6.56
CA LEU A 92 1.69 -20.73 -6.74
C LEU A 92 1.84 -21.35 -8.13
N GLY A 93 0.95 -22.26 -8.54
CA GLY A 93 1.03 -22.93 -9.85
C GLY A 93 0.86 -21.98 -11.05
N ALA A 94 0.16 -20.87 -10.89
CA ALA A 94 -0.03 -19.85 -11.92
C ALA A 94 1.12 -18.82 -11.99
N GLY A 95 1.90 -18.66 -10.92
CA GLY A 95 2.85 -17.54 -10.74
C GLY A 95 2.18 -16.16 -10.74
N ASN A 96 0.85 -16.11 -10.56
CA ASN A 96 0.01 -14.91 -10.67
C ASN A 96 -1.24 -15.11 -9.81
N TYR A 97 -1.89 -14.01 -9.42
CA TYR A 97 -3.06 -14.00 -8.57
C TYR A 97 -4.21 -14.83 -9.17
N ALA A 98 -4.49 -15.99 -8.59
CA ALA A 98 -5.50 -16.92 -9.05
C ALA A 98 -6.57 -17.18 -7.97
N THR A 99 -7.68 -17.81 -8.35
CA THR A 99 -8.74 -18.23 -7.44
C THR A 99 -9.21 -19.64 -7.80
N PHE A 100 -9.24 -20.51 -6.81
CA PHE A 100 -9.80 -21.85 -6.88
C PHE A 100 -11.21 -21.87 -6.30
N THR A 101 -11.42 -21.30 -5.11
CA THR A 101 -12.74 -21.27 -4.48
C THR A 101 -13.70 -20.36 -5.25
N THR A 102 -14.97 -20.72 -5.26
CA THR A 102 -16.02 -20.05 -6.06
C THR A 102 -17.02 -19.26 -5.21
N GLY A 103 -17.19 -19.60 -3.93
CA GLY A 103 -18.11 -18.93 -3.00
C GLY A 103 -17.47 -17.85 -2.13
N PRO A 104 -18.28 -16.97 -1.49
CA PRO A 104 -17.79 -16.00 -0.52
C PRO A 104 -17.28 -16.69 0.74
N VAL A 105 -16.19 -16.17 1.31
CA VAL A 105 -15.64 -16.63 2.60
C VAL A 105 -16.25 -15.75 3.70
N THR A 106 -17.11 -16.32 4.53
CA THR A 106 -17.81 -15.58 5.60
C THR A 106 -17.08 -15.65 6.94
N SER A 107 -16.62 -16.83 7.34
CA SER A 107 -15.89 -17.05 8.60
C SER A 107 -14.75 -18.05 8.46
N GLN A 108 -14.95 -19.14 7.73
CA GLN A 108 -13.96 -20.19 7.51
C GLN A 108 -13.80 -20.48 6.02
N CYS A 109 -12.59 -20.84 5.63
CA CYS A 109 -12.32 -21.36 4.31
C CYS A 109 -12.96 -22.75 4.14
N PRO A 110 -13.55 -23.04 2.97
CA PRO A 110 -13.96 -24.40 2.69
C PRO A 110 -12.74 -25.31 2.57
N PRO A 111 -12.86 -26.60 2.96
CA PRO A 111 -11.77 -27.55 2.82
C PRO A 111 -11.36 -27.68 1.36
N LEU A 112 -10.09 -28.00 1.12
CA LEU A 112 -9.59 -28.25 -0.21
C LEU A 112 -10.23 -29.53 -0.81
N ALA A 113 -11.24 -29.34 -1.65
CA ALA A 113 -11.89 -30.41 -2.38
C ALA A 113 -11.34 -30.47 -3.82
N VAL A 114 -10.53 -31.49 -4.11
CA VAL A 114 -9.93 -31.71 -5.44
C VAL A 114 -10.22 -33.13 -5.89
N SER A 115 -10.80 -33.27 -7.08
CA SER A 115 -10.98 -34.56 -7.75
C SER A 115 -9.67 -34.97 -8.40
N ILE A 116 -9.03 -36.02 -7.89
CA ILE A 116 -7.77 -36.56 -8.44
C ILE A 116 -8.06 -37.94 -9.01
N SER A 117 -7.83 -38.12 -10.30
CA SER A 117 -7.95 -39.39 -11.00
C SER A 117 -6.56 -39.91 -11.35
N PRO A 118 -6.06 -40.95 -10.65
CA PRO A 118 -4.79 -41.58 -10.98
C PRO A 118 -4.82 -42.12 -12.40
N ASP A 119 -3.72 -41.93 -13.14
CA ASP A 119 -3.59 -42.47 -14.49
C ASP A 119 -3.34 -43.98 -14.34
N GLY A 120 -4.34 -44.83 -14.64
CA GLY A 120 -4.41 -46.26 -14.25
C GLY A 120 -3.28 -47.19 -14.74
N THR A 121 -2.23 -46.66 -15.37
CA THR A 121 -1.01 -47.37 -15.79
C THR A 121 0.28 -46.54 -15.63
N ARG A 122 0.23 -45.30 -15.13
CA ARG A 122 1.40 -44.40 -14.97
C ARG A 122 1.51 -43.88 -13.55
N THR A 123 2.70 -43.41 -13.16
CA THR A 123 2.95 -42.73 -11.87
C THR A 123 2.32 -41.33 -11.77
N GLY A 124 1.42 -40.96 -12.69
CA GLY A 124 0.84 -39.61 -12.80
C GLY A 124 -0.63 -39.57 -12.43
N ALA A 125 -1.22 -38.38 -12.45
CA ALA A 125 -2.63 -38.17 -12.16
C ALA A 125 -3.25 -37.09 -13.07
N SER A 126 -4.57 -36.98 -13.05
CA SER A 126 -5.32 -35.92 -13.72
C SER A 126 -6.34 -35.28 -12.79
N LEU A 127 -6.56 -33.98 -12.96
CA LEU A 127 -7.59 -33.19 -12.28
C LEU A 127 -8.69 -32.86 -13.32
N PRO A 128 -9.80 -33.62 -13.37
CA PRO A 128 -10.82 -33.47 -14.41
C PRO A 128 -11.42 -32.06 -14.47
N ASP A 129 -11.58 -31.42 -13.30
CA ASP A 129 -12.22 -30.11 -13.19
C ASP A 129 -11.26 -28.93 -13.48
N HIS A 130 -9.96 -29.20 -13.69
CA HIS A 130 -8.93 -28.16 -13.80
C HIS A 130 -9.14 -27.25 -15.02
N GLY A 131 -9.65 -27.78 -16.13
CA GLY A 131 -9.94 -26.99 -17.33
C GLY A 131 -10.95 -25.85 -17.06
N GLY A 132 -11.96 -26.12 -16.24
CA GLY A 132 -12.93 -25.10 -15.79
C GLY A 132 -12.28 -24.04 -14.90
N VAL A 133 -11.38 -24.44 -14.02
CA VAL A 133 -10.59 -23.53 -13.15
C VAL A 133 -9.71 -22.61 -14.00
N VAL A 134 -9.01 -23.14 -15.01
CA VAL A 134 -8.18 -22.36 -15.94
C VAL A 134 -9.03 -21.35 -16.73
N ALA A 135 -10.14 -21.79 -17.32
CA ALA A 135 -11.03 -20.93 -18.09
C ALA A 135 -11.59 -19.77 -17.24
N LYS A 136 -11.98 -20.05 -16.00
CA LYS A 136 -12.45 -19.03 -15.05
C LYS A 136 -11.36 -18.00 -14.75
N ASN A 137 -10.14 -18.44 -14.42
CA ASN A 137 -9.04 -17.55 -14.06
C ASN A 137 -8.58 -16.67 -15.23
N ARG A 138 -8.61 -17.20 -16.46
CA ARG A 138 -8.32 -16.44 -17.68
C ARG A 138 -9.31 -15.29 -17.91
N ALA A 139 -10.57 -15.46 -17.48
CA ALA A 139 -11.61 -14.44 -17.59
C ALA A 139 -11.54 -13.35 -16.50
N LEU A 140 -10.79 -13.58 -15.42
CA LEU A 140 -10.57 -12.59 -14.37
C LEU A 140 -9.59 -11.50 -14.82
N HIS A 141 -9.62 -10.35 -14.16
CA HIS A 141 -8.78 -9.21 -14.51
C HIS A 141 -7.26 -9.44 -14.34
N TRP A 142 -6.87 -10.49 -13.60
CA TRP A 142 -5.47 -10.90 -13.47
C TRP A 142 -4.98 -11.74 -14.65
N GLY A 143 -5.90 -12.32 -15.43
CA GLY A 143 -5.59 -13.17 -16.58
C GLY A 143 -4.69 -14.37 -16.23
N ALA A 144 -4.76 -14.85 -14.99
CA ALA A 144 -3.88 -15.90 -14.50
C ALA A 144 -4.04 -17.18 -15.32
N GLN A 145 -2.93 -17.86 -15.57
CA GLN A 145 -2.88 -19.13 -16.29
C GLN A 145 -2.38 -20.22 -15.34
N PRO A 146 -3.29 -20.88 -14.59
CA PRO A 146 -2.90 -22.04 -13.78
C PRO A 146 -2.16 -23.09 -14.61
N GLY A 147 -1.08 -23.62 -14.06
CA GLY A 147 -0.17 -24.56 -14.71
C GLY A 147 1.06 -23.93 -15.38
N ALA A 148 1.17 -22.59 -15.38
CA ALA A 148 2.33 -21.91 -15.97
C ALA A 148 3.67 -22.25 -15.28
N LEU A 149 3.68 -22.55 -13.98
CA LEU A 149 4.87 -23.06 -13.28
C LEU A 149 5.28 -24.45 -13.80
N ALA A 150 4.32 -25.38 -13.92
CA ALA A 150 4.56 -26.73 -14.40
C ALA A 150 5.01 -26.76 -15.87
N GLU A 151 4.52 -25.83 -16.71
CA GLU A 151 4.99 -25.65 -18.09
C GLU A 151 6.41 -25.08 -18.19
N GLY A 152 6.87 -24.38 -17.15
CA GLY A 152 8.25 -23.87 -17.06
C GLY A 152 9.31 -24.95 -16.88
N VAL A 153 8.91 -26.19 -16.57
CA VAL A 153 9.78 -27.33 -16.36
C VAL A 153 9.34 -28.57 -17.14
N ARG A 154 10.28 -29.48 -17.40
CA ARG A 154 9.98 -30.72 -18.15
C ARG A 154 9.12 -31.71 -17.38
N CYS A 155 9.28 -31.76 -16.06
CA CYS A 155 8.52 -32.65 -15.19
C CYS A 155 8.33 -32.01 -13.82
N THR A 156 7.17 -32.24 -13.22
CA THR A 156 6.86 -31.94 -11.82
C THR A 156 6.42 -33.18 -11.04
N THR A 157 6.90 -33.34 -9.82
CA THR A 157 6.33 -34.28 -8.84
C THR A 157 5.39 -33.53 -7.89
N ALA A 158 4.21 -34.08 -7.64
CA ALA A 158 3.25 -33.56 -6.67
C ALA A 158 2.98 -34.59 -5.57
N VAL A 159 3.09 -34.18 -4.32
CA VAL A 159 2.76 -34.99 -3.15
C VAL A 159 1.61 -34.33 -2.40
N GLY A 160 0.44 -34.97 -2.41
CA GLY A 160 -0.79 -34.46 -1.78
C GLY A 160 -1.63 -33.52 -2.66
N PRO A 161 -2.87 -33.22 -2.23
CA PRO A 161 -3.89 -32.60 -3.08
C PRO A 161 -3.59 -31.15 -3.46
N GLY A 162 -3.05 -30.34 -2.53
CA GLY A 162 -2.65 -28.96 -2.82
C GLY A 162 -1.49 -28.88 -3.82
N ALA A 163 -0.49 -29.75 -3.64
CA ALA A 163 0.61 -29.89 -4.58
C ALA A 163 0.11 -30.28 -5.97
N ALA A 164 -0.89 -31.16 -6.08
CA ALA A 164 -1.49 -31.53 -7.36
C ALA A 164 -2.15 -30.32 -8.05
N VAL A 165 -2.81 -29.43 -7.31
CA VAL A 165 -3.39 -28.20 -7.88
C VAL A 165 -2.32 -27.26 -8.45
N ALA A 166 -1.17 -27.13 -7.79
CA ALA A 166 -0.08 -26.27 -8.25
C ALA A 166 0.76 -26.92 -9.38
N ALA A 167 0.90 -28.24 -9.36
CA ALA A 167 1.65 -29.02 -10.35
C ALA A 167 0.85 -29.32 -11.63
N ALA A 168 -0.48 -29.19 -11.58
CA ALA A 168 -1.33 -29.48 -12.71
C ALA A 168 -0.98 -28.57 -13.89
N ARG A 169 -0.68 -29.19 -15.04
CA ARG A 169 -0.58 -28.51 -16.33
C ARG A 169 -1.96 -27.92 -16.72
N PRO A 170 -2.05 -27.02 -17.71
CA PRO A 170 -3.31 -26.35 -18.07
C PRO A 170 -4.50 -27.27 -18.38
N TYR A 171 -4.25 -28.51 -18.79
CA TYR A 171 -5.28 -29.53 -19.06
C TYR A 171 -5.57 -30.45 -17.86
N GLY A 172 -5.04 -30.14 -16.67
CA GLY A 172 -5.23 -30.92 -15.44
C GLY A 172 -4.27 -32.09 -15.26
N ARG A 173 -3.33 -32.34 -16.19
CA ARG A 173 -2.36 -33.44 -16.08
C ARG A 173 -1.26 -33.11 -15.05
N VAL A 174 -1.00 -34.05 -14.15
CA VAL A 174 0.12 -34.04 -13.20
C VAL A 174 1.11 -35.12 -13.61
N ASP A 175 2.36 -34.75 -13.84
CA ASP A 175 3.38 -35.66 -14.41
C ASP A 175 3.69 -36.84 -13.48
N ARG A 176 3.89 -36.58 -12.18
CA ARG A 176 4.01 -37.58 -11.12
C ARG A 176 3.21 -37.18 -9.90
N TYR A 177 2.45 -38.13 -9.34
CA TYR A 177 1.60 -37.89 -8.18
C TYR A 177 1.76 -39.00 -7.14
N ALA A 178 1.79 -38.62 -5.87
CA ALA A 178 1.70 -39.51 -4.72
C ALA A 178 0.87 -38.84 -3.61
N ASP A 179 0.24 -39.64 -2.75
CA ASP A 179 -0.52 -39.10 -1.60
C ASP A 179 0.40 -38.73 -0.42
N ALA A 180 1.57 -39.37 -0.31
CA ALA A 180 2.54 -39.16 0.77
C ALA A 180 3.98 -39.17 0.23
N VAL A 181 4.91 -38.65 1.04
CA VAL A 181 6.34 -38.58 0.70
C VAL A 181 6.96 -39.99 0.74
N ASP A 182 7.84 -40.27 -0.22
CA ASP A 182 8.62 -41.51 -0.38
C ASP A 182 10.02 -41.17 -0.92
N GLU A 183 11.04 -41.96 -0.56
CA GLU A 183 12.47 -41.67 -0.74
C GLU A 183 12.84 -41.38 -2.21
N ASN A 184 12.20 -42.07 -3.16
CA ASN A 184 12.53 -41.97 -4.58
C ASN A 184 11.74 -40.88 -5.34
N LEU A 185 10.80 -40.18 -4.69
CA LEU A 185 9.94 -39.19 -5.36
C LEU A 185 10.61 -37.83 -5.53
N LEU A 186 11.49 -37.45 -4.60
CA LEU A 186 12.03 -36.09 -4.53
C LEU A 186 13.10 -35.80 -5.60
N SER A 187 13.81 -36.83 -6.07
CA SER A 187 14.83 -36.74 -7.14
C SER A 187 14.28 -37.08 -8.53
N ALA A 188 13.01 -37.47 -8.60
CA ALA A 188 12.35 -38.00 -9.79
C ALA A 188 12.19 -36.93 -10.88
N CYS A 189 11.96 -35.68 -10.49
CA CYS A 189 11.77 -34.53 -11.37
C CYS A 189 12.46 -33.30 -10.76
N ALA A 190 12.85 -32.33 -11.60
CA ALA A 190 13.60 -31.16 -11.16
C ALA A 190 12.80 -30.24 -10.20
N LEU A 191 11.46 -30.27 -10.29
CA LEU A 191 10.57 -29.54 -9.39
C LEU A 191 9.64 -30.52 -8.67
N THR A 192 9.65 -30.45 -7.35
CA THR A 192 8.76 -31.24 -6.48
C THR A 192 7.93 -30.29 -5.62
N LEU A 193 6.63 -30.52 -5.57
CA LEU A 193 5.67 -29.78 -4.76
C LEU A 193 5.12 -30.74 -3.69
N VAL A 194 5.15 -30.35 -2.42
CA VAL A 194 4.74 -31.19 -1.30
C VAL A 194 3.72 -30.46 -0.44
N ASP A 195 2.54 -31.04 -0.29
CA ASP A 195 1.47 -30.54 0.59
C ASP A 195 1.51 -31.29 1.92
N LEU A 196 1.85 -30.57 2.99
CA LEU A 196 1.89 -31.12 4.35
C LEU A 196 0.58 -30.87 5.13
N GLY A 197 -0.47 -30.40 4.45
CA GLY A 197 -1.79 -30.20 5.01
C GLY A 197 -1.99 -28.82 5.65
N GLU A 198 -2.89 -28.76 6.62
CA GLU A 198 -3.39 -27.52 7.21
C GLU A 198 -3.11 -27.44 8.71
N ILE A 199 -2.73 -26.25 9.21
CA ILE A 199 -2.62 -25.95 10.65
C ILE A 199 -3.88 -25.22 11.10
N THR A 200 -4.83 -26.01 11.61
CA THR A 200 -6.21 -25.60 11.83
C THR A 200 -6.43 -24.94 13.19
N GLY A 201 -7.49 -24.14 13.27
CA GLY A 201 -7.96 -23.51 14.50
C GLY A 201 -7.13 -22.31 14.99
N THR A 202 -7.69 -21.65 16.00
CA THR A 202 -7.09 -20.50 16.70
C THR A 202 -6.49 -20.86 18.06
N ASP A 203 -6.79 -22.05 18.56
CA ASP A 203 -6.29 -22.53 19.85
C ASP A 203 -4.82 -22.97 19.75
N ALA A 204 -4.01 -22.57 20.73
CA ALA A 204 -2.57 -22.81 20.71
C ALA A 204 -2.24 -24.32 20.76
N ALA A 205 -3.00 -25.14 21.48
CA ALA A 205 -2.73 -26.56 21.61
C ALA A 205 -3.06 -27.33 20.32
N THR A 206 -4.20 -27.02 19.69
CA THR A 206 -4.56 -27.60 18.38
C THR A 206 -3.53 -27.24 17.32
N ARG A 207 -3.17 -25.95 17.22
CA ARG A 207 -2.15 -25.50 16.27
C ARG A 207 -0.80 -26.16 16.50
N ALA A 208 -0.34 -26.27 17.75
CA ALA A 208 0.91 -26.96 18.07
C ALA A 208 0.85 -28.46 17.73
N GLY A 209 -0.31 -29.10 17.86
CA GLY A 209 -0.53 -30.47 17.41
C GLY A 209 -0.38 -30.64 15.90
N ASP A 210 -1.02 -29.76 15.12
CA ASP A 210 -0.97 -29.78 13.65
C ASP A 210 0.44 -29.41 13.14
N ALA A 211 1.07 -28.40 13.75
CA ALA A 211 2.44 -27.96 13.44
C ALA A 211 3.47 -29.07 13.68
N ARG A 212 3.35 -29.84 14.78
CA ARG A 212 4.21 -31.01 15.04
C ARG A 212 4.10 -32.08 13.97
N ARG A 213 2.88 -32.34 13.46
CA ARG A 213 2.68 -33.31 12.37
C ARG A 213 3.31 -32.82 11.07
N ALA A 214 3.15 -31.54 10.75
CA ALA A 214 3.79 -30.93 9.60
C ALA A 214 5.33 -30.93 9.72
N ASP A 215 5.89 -30.67 10.91
CA ASP A 215 7.34 -30.71 11.14
C ASP A 215 7.92 -32.12 10.96
N ALA A 216 7.23 -33.14 11.49
CA ALA A 216 7.64 -34.53 11.32
C ALA A 216 7.65 -34.97 9.84
N ALA A 217 6.66 -34.53 9.05
CA ALA A 217 6.63 -34.80 7.62
C ALA A 217 7.69 -33.98 6.86
N LEU A 218 7.97 -32.74 7.29
CA LEU A 218 9.07 -31.94 6.75
C LEU A 218 10.43 -32.60 7.04
N ALA A 219 10.62 -33.22 8.20
CA ALA A 219 11.85 -33.94 8.54
C ALA A 219 12.15 -35.06 7.53
N GLN A 220 11.12 -35.78 7.06
CA GLN A 220 11.26 -36.78 6.00
C GLN A 220 11.70 -36.12 4.68
N VAL A 221 11.06 -35.01 4.29
CA VAL A 221 11.46 -34.27 3.07
C VAL A 221 12.91 -33.79 3.13
N ILE A 222 13.38 -33.31 4.28
CA ILE A 222 14.76 -32.85 4.47
C ILE A 222 15.75 -34.02 4.47
N ALA A 223 15.38 -35.17 5.04
CA ALA A 223 16.21 -36.36 5.04
C ALA A 223 16.40 -36.93 3.62
N ASP A 224 15.33 -36.94 2.83
CA ASP A 224 15.30 -37.57 1.49
C ASP A 224 15.68 -36.61 0.36
N ARG A 225 16.04 -35.37 0.68
CA ARG A 225 16.35 -34.35 -0.34
C ARG A 225 17.56 -34.75 -1.19
N PRO A 226 17.51 -34.56 -2.51
CA PRO A 226 18.68 -34.78 -3.36
C PRO A 226 19.79 -33.76 -3.06
N GLN A 227 21.02 -34.09 -3.45
CA GLN A 227 22.13 -33.15 -3.37
C GLN A 227 21.84 -31.92 -4.25
N ARG A 228 22.38 -30.76 -3.84
CA ARG A 228 22.20 -29.47 -4.54
C ARG A 228 20.74 -29.08 -4.77
N ALA A 229 19.85 -29.46 -3.85
CA ALA A 229 18.46 -29.03 -3.84
C ALA A 229 18.25 -27.70 -3.09
N VAL A 230 17.32 -26.88 -3.58
CA VAL A 230 16.73 -25.78 -2.81
C VAL A 230 15.39 -26.22 -2.24
N VAL A 231 15.21 -26.07 -0.94
CA VAL A 231 13.94 -26.34 -0.25
C VAL A 231 13.30 -25.00 0.11
N VAL A 232 12.02 -24.84 -0.25
CA VAL A 232 11.22 -23.66 0.07
C VAL A 232 10.03 -24.08 0.90
N LEU A 233 10.02 -23.75 2.20
CA LEU A 233 8.86 -23.94 3.07
C LEU A 233 7.99 -22.67 3.04
N ALA A 234 6.71 -22.82 2.75
CA ALA A 234 5.78 -21.71 2.62
C ALA A 234 4.43 -21.98 3.30
N GLY A 235 3.95 -21.03 4.10
CA GLY A 235 2.58 -21.01 4.56
C GLY A 235 1.66 -20.46 3.47
N LEU A 236 1.00 -21.33 2.69
CA LEU A 236 0.44 -20.93 1.39
C LEU A 236 -0.94 -20.26 1.43
N SER A 237 -1.64 -20.28 2.56
CA SER A 237 -3.00 -19.73 2.64
C SER A 237 -3.44 -19.38 4.06
N ASP A 238 -4.49 -18.56 4.15
CA ASP A 238 -5.34 -18.42 5.33
C ASP A 238 -6.29 -19.62 5.43
N LEU A 239 -6.90 -19.81 6.61
CA LEU A 239 -7.94 -20.81 6.87
C LEU A 239 -9.25 -20.20 7.41
N GLU A 240 -9.21 -18.91 7.79
CA GLU A 240 -10.31 -18.21 8.44
C GLU A 240 -10.47 -16.81 7.84
N ALA A 241 -11.55 -16.13 8.22
CA ALA A 241 -11.78 -14.74 7.85
C ALA A 241 -10.70 -13.83 8.47
N GLY A 242 -9.89 -13.24 7.59
CA GLY A 242 -8.81 -12.31 7.94
C GLY A 242 -7.50 -12.73 7.30
N THR A 243 -6.74 -11.77 6.79
CA THR A 243 -5.48 -12.08 6.10
C THR A 243 -4.33 -12.03 7.08
N ARG A 244 -3.44 -13.02 7.01
CA ARG A 244 -2.26 -13.11 7.88
C ARG A 244 -0.97 -13.10 7.06
N LEU A 245 0.14 -12.84 7.74
CA LEU A 245 1.47 -13.10 7.23
C LEU A 245 1.89 -14.51 7.64
N HIS A 246 2.52 -15.20 6.71
CA HIS A 246 2.86 -16.60 6.81
C HIS A 246 4.36 -16.84 6.77
N VAL A 247 4.76 -18.08 7.07
CA VAL A 247 6.16 -18.50 6.99
C VAL A 247 6.60 -18.53 5.53
N ALA A 248 7.79 -18.00 5.26
CA ALA A 248 8.58 -18.35 4.08
C ALA A 248 10.02 -18.60 4.51
N ILE A 249 10.55 -19.77 4.17
CA ILE A 249 11.94 -20.16 4.38
C ILE A 249 12.46 -20.74 3.08
N ALA A 250 13.61 -20.27 2.62
CA ALA A 250 14.35 -20.89 1.52
C ALA A 250 15.72 -21.33 2.03
N GLN A 251 16.12 -22.57 1.74
CA GLN A 251 17.41 -23.12 2.14
C GLN A 251 18.02 -23.93 1.00
N GLY A 252 19.31 -23.72 0.73
CA GLY A 252 20.04 -24.42 -0.33
C GLY A 252 21.08 -23.51 -0.99
N PRO A 253 21.58 -23.85 -2.18
CA PRO A 253 22.44 -22.97 -2.96
C PRO A 253 21.87 -21.54 -3.04
N GLY A 254 22.66 -20.55 -2.61
CA GLY A 254 22.29 -19.12 -2.57
C GLY A 254 21.30 -18.67 -1.50
N TYR A 255 20.83 -19.59 -0.65
CA TYR A 255 19.99 -19.28 0.52
C TYR A 255 20.63 -19.89 1.77
N THR A 256 21.65 -19.19 2.29
CA THR A 256 22.52 -19.67 3.38
C THR A 256 22.37 -18.84 4.66
N GLY A 257 21.19 -18.24 4.87
CA GLY A 257 20.90 -17.30 5.96
C GLY A 257 20.24 -16.01 5.46
N GLY A 258 20.05 -15.02 6.31
CA GLY A 258 19.58 -13.68 5.90
C GLY A 258 18.06 -13.53 5.70
N TRP A 259 17.65 -12.36 5.23
CA TRP A 259 16.27 -12.06 4.89
C TRP A 259 15.96 -12.49 3.47
N LEU A 260 14.86 -13.23 3.30
CA LEU A 260 14.27 -13.50 2.00
C LEU A 260 13.57 -12.22 1.50
N THR A 261 13.92 -11.77 0.30
CA THR A 261 13.37 -10.53 -0.29
C THR A 261 12.98 -10.77 -1.74
N SER A 262 11.99 -10.03 -2.24
CA SER A 262 11.58 -10.09 -3.65
C SER A 262 11.56 -8.69 -4.28
N PRO A 263 11.91 -8.55 -5.57
CA PRO A 263 11.67 -7.33 -6.32
C PRO A 263 10.21 -6.85 -6.27
N SER A 264 9.24 -7.76 -6.14
CA SER A 264 7.81 -7.44 -6.09
C SER A 264 7.42 -6.65 -4.82
N THR A 265 8.09 -6.92 -3.71
CA THR A 265 7.90 -6.22 -2.43
C THR A 265 8.87 -5.07 -2.26
N SER A 266 10.06 -5.16 -2.89
CA SER A 266 11.15 -4.17 -2.75
C SER A 266 11.50 -3.90 -1.28
N ARG A 267 11.27 -4.88 -0.40
CA ARG A 267 11.52 -4.79 1.05
C ARG A 267 12.17 -6.06 1.58
N PRO A 268 13.29 -5.97 2.32
CA PRO A 268 13.89 -7.12 2.97
C PRO A 268 12.92 -7.79 3.96
N GLY A 269 12.86 -9.11 3.94
CA GLY A 269 12.06 -9.91 4.87
C GLY A 269 10.59 -10.02 4.50
N TYR A 270 10.18 -9.55 3.32
CA TYR A 270 8.81 -9.70 2.82
C TYR A 270 8.80 -10.28 1.41
N VAL A 271 7.94 -11.28 1.21
CA VAL A 271 7.69 -11.95 -0.08
C VAL A 271 6.20 -12.21 -0.26
N GLN A 272 5.78 -12.51 -1.49
CA GLN A 272 4.41 -12.89 -1.84
C GLN A 272 4.37 -14.32 -2.38
N VAL A 273 3.22 -15.00 -2.29
CA VAL A 273 3.07 -16.35 -2.88
C VAL A 273 3.35 -16.35 -4.38
N VAL A 274 3.03 -15.26 -5.09
CA VAL A 274 3.35 -15.10 -6.53
C VAL A 274 4.85 -15.02 -6.83
N ASP A 275 5.71 -14.83 -5.83
CA ASP A 275 7.17 -14.83 -5.97
C ASP A 275 7.75 -16.25 -5.95
N LEU A 276 7.04 -17.23 -5.39
CA LEU A 276 7.59 -18.58 -5.20
C LEU A 276 7.82 -19.32 -6.51
N ALA A 277 6.92 -19.18 -7.49
CA ALA A 277 7.06 -19.76 -8.83
C ALA A 277 8.29 -19.21 -9.59
N PRO A 278 8.48 -17.89 -9.75
CA PRO A 278 9.71 -17.37 -10.36
C PRO A 278 10.96 -17.71 -9.55
N THR A 279 10.87 -17.81 -8.22
CA THR A 279 11.99 -18.25 -7.37
C THR A 279 12.43 -19.67 -7.72
N ALA A 280 11.47 -20.60 -7.89
CA ALA A 280 11.75 -21.97 -8.27
C ALA A 280 12.37 -22.08 -9.68
N LEU A 281 11.85 -21.33 -10.65
CA LEU A 281 12.43 -21.32 -12.01
C LEU A 281 13.83 -20.71 -12.02
N ALA A 282 14.06 -19.62 -11.28
CA ALA A 282 15.38 -19.00 -11.17
C ALA A 282 16.41 -19.95 -10.55
N ALA A 283 16.05 -20.65 -9.47
CA ALA A 283 16.93 -21.63 -8.84
C ALA A 283 17.27 -22.81 -9.78
N LEU A 284 16.36 -23.18 -10.68
CA LEU A 284 16.57 -24.22 -11.70
C LEU A 284 17.23 -23.71 -12.99
N ASP A 285 17.68 -22.45 -13.04
CA ASP A 285 18.22 -21.78 -14.23
C ASP A 285 17.26 -21.89 -15.45
N ARG A 286 15.97 -21.65 -15.20
CA ARG A 286 14.91 -21.65 -16.21
C ARG A 286 14.40 -20.24 -16.49
N PRO A 287 14.03 -19.95 -17.75
CA PRO A 287 13.49 -18.64 -18.11
C PRO A 287 12.15 -18.41 -17.40
N ILE A 288 12.02 -17.23 -16.79
CA ILE A 288 10.78 -16.82 -16.11
C ILE A 288 9.80 -16.25 -17.16
N PRO A 289 8.55 -16.76 -17.25
CA PRO A 289 7.53 -16.21 -18.13
C PRO A 289 7.03 -14.82 -17.68
N GLY A 290 7.80 -13.76 -17.93
CA GLY A 290 7.55 -12.41 -17.39
C GLY A 290 6.20 -11.78 -17.78
N LYS A 291 5.54 -12.26 -18.84
CA LYS A 291 4.18 -11.83 -19.22
C LYS A 291 3.08 -12.50 -18.39
N LEU A 292 3.33 -13.72 -17.91
CA LEU A 292 2.35 -14.50 -17.13
C LEU A 292 2.50 -14.27 -15.64
N PHE A 293 3.74 -14.10 -15.17
CA PHE A 293 4.04 -14.02 -13.74
C PHE A 293 3.90 -12.60 -13.21
N ALA A 294 3.28 -12.47 -12.03
CA ALA A 294 3.11 -11.21 -11.35
C ALA A 294 4.23 -10.92 -10.34
N GLY A 295 4.83 -11.97 -9.77
CA GLY A 295 5.93 -11.88 -8.81
C GLY A 295 7.31 -11.84 -9.45
N GLY A 296 8.34 -11.65 -8.61
CA GLY A 296 9.75 -11.73 -8.97
C GLY A 296 10.44 -12.87 -8.23
N ALA A 297 11.57 -13.35 -8.75
CA ALA A 297 12.36 -14.36 -8.05
C ALA A 297 12.89 -13.76 -6.74
N ALA A 298 12.63 -14.44 -5.63
CA ALA A 298 13.14 -14.04 -4.33
C ALA A 298 14.65 -14.28 -4.28
N THR A 299 15.35 -13.45 -3.52
CA THR A 299 16.79 -13.55 -3.27
C THR A 299 17.06 -13.39 -1.78
N MET A 300 18.28 -13.71 -1.38
CA MET A 300 18.78 -13.43 -0.05
C MET A 300 19.25 -11.98 0.06
N SER A 301 19.01 -11.36 1.22
CA SER A 301 19.56 -10.06 1.59
C SER A 301 20.08 -10.09 3.02
N ASP A 302 21.12 -9.31 3.30
CA ASP A 302 21.72 -9.21 4.63
C ASP A 302 20.84 -8.41 5.61
N GLY A 303 21.28 -8.32 6.87
CA GLY A 303 20.61 -7.52 7.91
C GLY A 303 19.61 -8.31 8.76
N ARG A 304 19.55 -9.63 8.60
CA ARG A 304 18.90 -10.52 9.57
C ARG A 304 19.68 -10.48 10.89
N PRO A 305 19.01 -10.40 12.05
CA PRO A 305 19.72 -10.51 13.33
C PRO A 305 20.42 -11.87 13.45
N GLY A 306 21.52 -11.90 14.21
CA GLY A 306 22.34 -13.11 14.35
C GLY A 306 21.62 -14.24 15.09
N SER A 307 20.67 -13.93 15.97
CA SER A 307 19.83 -14.95 16.62
C SER A 307 18.55 -15.18 15.84
N VAL A 308 18.28 -16.46 15.55
CA VAL A 308 17.07 -16.92 14.86
C VAL A 308 15.83 -16.58 15.68
N GLU A 309 15.91 -16.71 17.00
CA GLU A 309 14.87 -16.32 17.95
C GLU A 309 14.37 -14.88 17.71
N GLN A 310 15.28 -13.91 17.64
CA GLN A 310 14.92 -12.51 17.39
C GLN A 310 14.38 -12.31 15.97
N ALA A 311 14.82 -13.12 15.00
CA ALA A 311 14.36 -13.02 13.62
C ALA A 311 12.92 -13.56 13.50
N VAL A 312 12.64 -14.70 14.10
CA VAL A 312 11.31 -15.33 14.19
C VAL A 312 10.34 -14.44 14.96
N GLU A 313 10.75 -13.92 16.12
CA GLU A 313 9.93 -13.03 16.93
C GLU A 313 9.54 -11.75 16.15
N ARG A 314 10.46 -11.18 15.36
CA ARG A 314 10.14 -10.02 14.50
C ARG A 314 9.11 -10.34 13.42
N LEU A 315 9.19 -11.51 12.80
CA LEU A 315 8.24 -11.92 11.76
C LEU A 315 6.87 -12.28 12.35
N ALA A 316 6.85 -12.92 13.52
CA ALA A 316 5.64 -13.18 14.29
C ALA A 316 4.97 -11.88 14.77
N ASP A 317 5.76 -10.92 15.27
CA ASP A 317 5.25 -9.61 15.70
C ASP A 317 4.70 -8.81 14.53
N ALA A 318 5.32 -8.89 13.34
CA ALA A 318 4.80 -8.24 12.14
C ALA A 318 3.45 -8.83 11.67
N ASP A 319 3.22 -10.14 11.81
CA ASP A 319 1.90 -10.75 11.57
C ASP A 319 0.87 -10.26 12.61
N ARG A 320 1.26 -10.23 13.88
CA ARG A 320 0.40 -9.77 14.97
C ARG A 320 -0.03 -8.32 14.75
N GLU A 321 0.92 -7.43 14.47
CA GLU A 321 0.68 -6.03 14.14
C GLU A 321 -0.29 -5.89 12.96
N ALA A 322 -0.01 -6.57 11.83
CA ALA A 322 -0.86 -6.53 10.64
C ALA A 322 -2.30 -7.00 10.92
N SER A 323 -2.47 -8.05 11.71
CA SER A 323 -3.79 -8.62 12.04
C SER A 323 -4.61 -7.72 12.97
N VAL A 324 -3.96 -7.07 13.94
CA VAL A 324 -4.61 -6.16 14.89
C VAL A 324 -4.97 -4.84 14.18
N GLN A 325 -4.08 -4.33 13.34
CA GLN A 325 -4.28 -3.11 12.57
C GLN A 325 -5.56 -3.14 11.73
N GLN A 326 -5.89 -4.26 11.10
CA GLN A 326 -7.09 -4.35 10.26
C GLN A 326 -8.38 -4.07 11.05
N ARG A 327 -8.45 -4.57 12.29
CA ARG A 327 -9.61 -4.34 13.18
C ARG A 327 -9.63 -2.90 13.68
N VAL A 328 -8.50 -2.41 14.20
CA VAL A 328 -8.40 -1.07 14.80
C VAL A 328 -8.58 0.03 13.75
N GLY A 329 -8.02 -0.14 12.55
CA GLY A 329 -8.11 0.84 11.47
C GLY A 329 -9.53 1.09 10.98
N SER A 330 -10.33 0.04 10.81
CA SER A 330 -11.74 0.20 10.43
C SER A 330 -12.51 1.04 11.47
N THR A 331 -12.31 0.74 12.75
CA THR A 331 -12.94 1.51 13.85
C THR A 331 -12.42 2.94 13.92
N PHE A 332 -11.11 3.15 13.81
CA PHE A 332 -10.48 4.47 13.85
C PHE A 332 -11.03 5.39 12.76
N PHE A 333 -11.01 4.96 11.50
CA PHE A 333 -11.50 5.79 10.39
C PHE A 333 -13.01 6.03 10.50
N THR A 334 -13.79 5.06 10.97
CA THR A 334 -15.23 5.26 11.19
C THR A 334 -15.49 6.33 12.26
N LEU A 335 -14.80 6.24 13.41
CA LEU A 335 -14.92 7.24 14.48
C LEU A 335 -14.43 8.61 14.04
N LEU A 336 -13.34 8.68 13.28
CA LEU A 336 -12.82 9.91 12.70
C LEU A 336 -13.88 10.60 11.82
N VAL A 337 -14.49 9.85 10.89
CA VAL A 337 -15.51 10.40 9.98
C VAL A 337 -16.73 10.89 10.76
N VAL A 338 -17.21 10.11 11.73
CA VAL A 338 -18.36 10.53 12.57
C VAL A 338 -18.02 11.80 13.37
N ALA A 339 -16.84 11.84 13.99
CA ALA A 339 -16.40 12.98 14.79
C ALA A 339 -16.21 14.25 13.94
N GLU A 340 -15.62 14.15 12.75
CA GLU A 340 -15.43 15.28 11.84
C GLU A 340 -16.77 15.82 11.31
N LEU A 341 -17.68 14.95 10.87
CA LEU A 341 -18.99 15.37 10.39
C LEU A 341 -19.82 16.00 11.51
N ALA A 342 -19.77 15.44 12.73
CA ALA A 342 -20.40 16.05 13.89
C ALA A 342 -19.80 17.43 14.20
N LEU A 343 -18.46 17.57 14.16
CA LEU A 343 -17.78 18.85 14.35
C LEU A 343 -18.19 19.88 13.29
N PHE A 344 -18.29 19.48 12.01
CA PHE A 344 -18.72 20.36 10.94
C PHE A 344 -20.14 20.90 11.19
N LEU A 345 -21.07 20.04 11.64
CA LEU A 345 -22.42 20.45 12.02
C LEU A 345 -22.41 21.40 13.22
N LEU A 346 -21.61 21.13 14.25
CA LEU A 346 -21.48 21.97 15.44
C LEU A 346 -20.89 23.36 15.16
N VAL A 347 -20.07 23.50 14.12
CA VAL A 347 -19.48 24.78 13.71
C VAL A 347 -20.43 25.65 12.87
N VAL A 348 -21.49 25.09 12.28
CA VAL A 348 -22.50 25.84 11.51
C VAL A 348 -23.09 27.06 12.26
N PRO A 349 -23.61 26.93 13.50
CA PRO A 349 -24.15 28.08 14.23
C PRO A 349 -23.08 29.15 14.48
N LEU A 350 -21.82 28.74 14.72
CA LEU A 350 -20.72 29.67 14.93
C LEU A 350 -20.40 30.47 13.66
N LEU A 351 -20.36 29.83 12.48
CA LEU A 351 -20.17 30.53 11.20
C LEU A 351 -21.29 31.53 10.90
N ARG A 352 -22.54 31.16 11.21
CA ARG A 352 -23.69 32.06 11.06
C ARG A 352 -23.58 33.27 11.98
N TRP A 353 -23.13 33.06 13.21
CA TRP A 353 -22.97 34.12 14.20
C TRP A 353 -21.74 35.02 13.90
N ALA A 354 -20.66 34.44 13.38
CA ALA A 354 -19.46 35.17 12.98
C ALA A 354 -19.69 36.11 11.79
N ARG A 355 -20.73 35.88 10.97
CA ARG A 355 -21.10 36.81 9.90
C ARG A 355 -21.65 38.10 10.52
N ARG A 356 -20.93 39.20 10.29
CA ARG A 356 -21.41 40.55 10.57
C ARG A 356 -22.16 41.08 9.34
N PRO A 357 -23.49 41.26 9.38
CA PRO A 357 -24.20 41.93 8.30
C PRO A 357 -23.72 43.38 8.19
N ALA A 358 -23.55 43.88 6.97
CA ALA A 358 -23.30 45.30 6.71
C ALA A 358 -24.59 46.08 7.01
N GLY A 359 -24.76 46.50 8.27
CA GLY A 359 -25.92 47.24 8.76
C GLY A 359 -25.65 47.85 10.14
N PRO A 360 -26.49 48.80 10.61
CA PRO A 360 -26.26 49.54 11.85
C PRO A 360 -26.41 48.71 13.13
N VAL A 361 -26.92 47.48 13.04
CA VAL A 361 -27.18 46.60 14.19
C VAL A 361 -26.00 45.63 14.38
N ALA A 362 -25.05 46.02 15.24
CA ALA A 362 -23.96 45.15 15.64
C ALA A 362 -24.48 44.01 16.53
N HIS A 363 -24.43 42.76 16.05
CA HIS A 363 -24.69 41.60 16.89
C HIS A 363 -23.52 41.43 17.87
N PRO A 364 -23.76 41.01 19.14
CA PRO A 364 -22.68 40.77 20.08
C PRO A 364 -21.74 39.69 19.53
N PRO A 365 -20.41 39.85 19.69
CA PRO A 365 -19.45 38.86 19.21
C PRO A 365 -19.67 37.52 19.90
N ALA A 366 -19.43 36.42 19.18
CA ALA A 366 -19.45 35.10 19.78
C ALA A 366 -18.48 35.05 20.99
N PRO A 367 -18.82 34.33 22.08
CA PRO A 367 -17.96 34.21 23.24
C PRO A 367 -16.58 33.69 22.83
N ARG A 368 -15.51 34.38 23.25
CA ARG A 368 -14.13 34.01 22.90
C ARG A 368 -13.80 32.57 23.26
N VAL A 369 -14.38 32.06 24.34
CA VAL A 369 -14.20 30.66 24.78
C VAL A 369 -14.75 29.68 23.74
N VAL A 370 -15.92 29.95 23.16
CA VAL A 370 -16.56 29.09 22.16
C VAL A 370 -15.76 29.10 20.85
N VAL A 371 -15.31 30.28 20.40
CA VAL A 371 -14.45 30.39 19.21
C VAL A 371 -13.14 29.65 19.42
N ARG A 372 -12.46 29.86 20.56
CA ARG A 372 -11.20 29.16 20.88
C ARG A 372 -11.38 27.65 20.97
N ALA A 373 -12.46 27.18 21.57
CA ALA A 373 -12.77 25.75 21.63
C ALA A 373 -12.96 25.17 20.21
N ALA A 374 -13.71 25.86 19.34
CA ALA A 374 -13.87 25.44 17.95
C ALA A 374 -12.55 25.46 17.17
N GLU A 375 -11.69 26.47 17.37
CA GLU A 375 -10.35 26.51 16.76
C GLU A 375 -9.51 25.31 17.17
N VAL A 376 -9.45 25.00 18.47
CA VAL A 376 -8.69 23.86 19.01
C VAL A 376 -9.23 22.54 18.47
N LEU A 377 -10.55 22.37 18.44
CA LEU A 377 -11.18 21.15 17.91
C LEU A 377 -10.94 20.97 16.40
N LEU A 378 -10.97 22.05 15.61
CA LEU A 378 -10.66 21.98 14.16
C LEU A 378 -9.19 21.69 13.90
N ILE A 379 -8.27 22.24 14.71
CA ILE A 379 -6.84 21.88 14.67
C ILE A 379 -6.67 20.40 15.03
N ALA A 380 -7.31 19.95 16.11
CA ALA A 380 -7.23 18.56 16.55
C ALA A 380 -7.78 17.59 15.49
N ALA A 381 -8.94 17.86 14.91
CA ALA A 381 -9.51 17.06 13.82
C ALA A 381 -8.52 16.93 12.66
N SER A 382 -7.90 18.04 12.24
CA SER A 382 -6.93 18.05 11.13
C SER A 382 -5.66 17.23 11.43
N LEU A 383 -5.29 17.07 12.70
CA LEU A 383 -4.10 16.36 13.16
C LEU A 383 -4.38 14.90 13.54
N ALA A 384 -5.63 14.44 13.48
CA ALA A 384 -6.00 13.09 13.93
C ALA A 384 -5.26 11.98 13.14
N VAL A 385 -5.17 12.10 11.81
CA VAL A 385 -4.47 11.12 10.98
C VAL A 385 -2.94 11.19 11.16
N PRO A 386 -2.28 12.37 11.17
CA PRO A 386 -0.87 12.47 11.56
C PRO A 386 -0.58 11.91 12.97
N ALA A 387 -1.46 12.15 13.95
CA ALA A 387 -1.30 11.63 15.30
C ALA A 387 -1.40 10.10 15.34
N ALA A 388 -2.32 9.52 14.57
CA ALA A 388 -2.44 8.06 14.40
C ALA A 388 -1.17 7.45 13.78
N LEU A 389 -0.58 8.11 12.78
CA LEU A 389 0.70 7.66 12.19
C LEU A 389 1.85 7.69 13.20
N VAL A 390 1.91 8.72 14.05
CA VAL A 390 2.93 8.83 15.12
C VAL A 390 2.68 7.84 16.25
N ALA A 391 1.41 7.44 16.48
CA ALA A 391 1.07 6.46 17.50
C ALA A 391 1.69 5.07 17.23
N ASP A 392 1.95 4.75 15.96
CA ASP A 392 2.63 3.52 15.54
C ASP A 392 4.13 3.47 15.91
N LEU A 393 4.68 4.53 16.54
CA LEU A 393 6.01 4.47 17.19
C LEU A 393 6.05 3.56 18.42
N LEU A 394 4.89 3.33 19.05
CA LEU A 394 4.78 2.49 20.25
C LEU A 394 4.17 1.14 19.87
N PRO A 395 4.63 0.02 20.47
CA PRO A 395 4.12 -1.31 20.18
C PRO A 395 2.77 -1.60 20.85
N TRP A 396 1.77 -0.76 20.58
CA TRP A 396 0.43 -0.82 21.18
C TRP A 396 -0.29 -2.14 20.87
N TRP A 397 0.07 -2.81 19.77
CA TRP A 397 -0.46 -4.12 19.38
C TRP A 397 -0.04 -5.26 20.33
N ARG A 398 1.00 -5.07 21.14
CA ARG A 398 1.46 -6.04 22.15
C ARG A 398 0.73 -5.90 23.48
N TRP A 399 -0.06 -4.84 23.67
CA TRP A 399 -0.74 -4.60 24.95
C TRP A 399 -1.98 -5.48 25.11
N SER A 400 -2.43 -5.68 26.34
CA SER A 400 -3.59 -6.52 26.65
C SER A 400 -4.88 -6.05 25.98
N SER A 401 -5.00 -4.74 25.72
CA SER A 401 -6.13 -4.13 25.02
C SER A 401 -5.62 -3.22 23.89
N PRO A 402 -5.26 -3.78 22.72
CA PRO A 402 -4.61 -3.03 21.65
C PRO A 402 -5.41 -1.81 21.16
N GLY A 403 -6.73 -1.95 21.05
CA GLY A 403 -7.60 -0.84 20.62
C GLY A 403 -7.61 0.34 21.60
N LEU A 404 -7.64 0.06 22.91
CA LEU A 404 -7.57 1.11 23.94
C LEU A 404 -6.17 1.71 24.02
N GLY A 405 -5.14 0.88 23.88
CA GLY A 405 -3.75 1.32 23.81
C GLY A 405 -3.52 2.30 22.67
N PHE A 406 -3.92 1.92 21.45
CA PHE A 406 -3.84 2.77 20.28
C PHE A 406 -4.62 4.08 20.46
N ALA A 407 -5.85 4.01 20.96
CA ALA A 407 -6.66 5.19 21.22
C ALA A 407 -6.00 6.15 22.23
N GLY A 408 -5.47 5.62 23.33
CA GLY A 408 -4.77 6.40 24.36
C GLY A 408 -3.53 7.09 23.82
N VAL A 409 -2.68 6.37 23.09
CA VAL A 409 -1.47 6.93 22.46
C VAL A 409 -1.82 7.98 21.42
N THR A 410 -2.80 7.69 20.55
CA THR A 410 -3.25 8.63 19.51
C THR A 410 -3.82 9.90 20.12
N LEU A 411 -4.64 9.80 21.16
CA LEU A 411 -5.20 10.95 21.88
C LEU A 411 -4.11 11.78 22.58
N ALA A 412 -3.09 11.13 23.17
CA ALA A 412 -1.97 11.82 23.79
C ALA A 412 -1.12 12.57 22.74
N ALA A 413 -0.78 11.92 21.63
CA ALA A 413 -0.06 12.54 20.52
C ALA A 413 -0.86 13.69 19.90
N LEU A 414 -2.18 13.51 19.74
CA LEU A 414 -3.08 14.52 19.23
C LEU A 414 -3.17 15.73 20.16
N ALA A 415 -3.31 15.52 21.47
CA ALA A 415 -3.36 16.60 22.46
C ALA A 415 -2.04 17.39 22.47
N ALA A 416 -0.90 16.71 22.44
CA ALA A 416 0.42 17.35 22.39
C ALA A 416 0.60 18.17 21.11
N ALA A 417 0.32 17.61 19.94
CA ALA A 417 0.44 18.30 18.65
C ALA A 417 -0.50 19.51 18.56
N THR A 418 -1.74 19.34 19.02
CA THR A 418 -2.74 20.41 19.07
C THR A 418 -2.30 21.54 19.99
N LEU A 419 -1.75 21.23 21.16
CA LEU A 419 -1.26 22.23 22.11
C LEU A 419 -0.09 23.03 21.54
N VAL A 420 0.88 22.37 20.88
CA VAL A 420 2.01 23.03 20.21
C VAL A 420 1.52 23.98 19.10
N ILE A 421 0.58 23.53 18.27
CA ILE A 421 0.06 24.32 17.16
C ILE A 421 -0.83 25.47 17.64
N ALA A 422 -1.67 25.25 18.66
CA ALA A 422 -2.47 26.30 19.28
C ALA A 422 -1.58 27.36 19.93
N TRP A 423 -0.53 26.95 20.63
CA TRP A 423 0.44 27.84 21.28
C TRP A 423 1.21 28.69 20.26
N THR A 424 1.69 28.10 19.17
CA THR A 424 2.40 28.82 18.09
C THR A 424 1.45 29.72 17.27
N SER A 425 0.21 29.30 17.04
CA SER A 425 -0.81 30.11 16.36
C SER A 425 -1.21 31.34 17.16
N SER A 426 -1.18 31.29 18.49
CA SER A 426 -1.52 32.46 19.32
C SER A 426 -0.50 33.61 19.19
N ARG A 427 0.73 33.29 18.76
CA ARG A 427 1.83 34.26 18.59
C ARG A 427 2.09 34.71 17.16
N SER A 428 1.33 34.23 16.18
CA SER A 428 1.63 34.43 14.75
C SER A 428 0.40 34.93 13.96
N ARG A 429 0.63 35.37 12.71
CA ARG A 429 -0.42 35.94 11.83
C ARG A 429 -1.55 34.93 11.56
N ALA A 430 -2.71 35.44 11.14
CA ALA A 430 -3.97 34.70 10.95
C ALA A 430 -3.88 33.35 10.20
N ASN A 431 -2.93 33.15 9.29
CA ASN A 431 -2.81 31.92 8.47
C ASN A 431 -1.73 30.92 8.92
N ALA A 432 -1.01 31.19 10.03
CA ALA A 432 0.08 30.33 10.49
C ALA A 432 -0.31 28.87 10.82
N PRO A 433 -1.48 28.53 11.42
CA PRO A 433 -1.79 27.14 11.74
C PRO A 433 -2.11 26.28 10.51
N LEU A 434 -2.60 26.88 9.42
CA LEU A 434 -2.90 26.15 8.18
C LEU A 434 -1.63 25.55 7.58
N GLY A 435 -0.57 26.36 7.50
CA GLY A 435 0.74 25.89 7.03
C GLY A 435 1.40 24.94 8.02
N GLY A 436 1.28 25.20 9.32
CA GLY A 436 1.88 24.36 10.37
C GLY A 436 1.29 22.95 10.42
N VAL A 437 -0.04 22.82 10.48
CA VAL A 437 -0.73 21.52 10.51
C VAL A 437 -0.45 20.72 9.23
N ALA A 438 -0.59 21.36 8.07
CA ALA A 438 -0.35 20.70 6.79
C ALA A 438 1.12 20.25 6.65
N ALA A 439 2.08 21.05 7.10
CA ALA A 439 3.50 20.68 7.11
C ALA A 439 3.79 19.51 8.05
N VAL A 440 3.18 19.44 9.24
CA VAL A 440 3.38 18.33 10.19
C VAL A 440 2.98 17.00 9.55
N GLY A 441 1.81 16.93 8.90
CA GLY A 441 1.38 15.71 8.21
C GLY A 441 2.33 15.26 7.10
N ALA A 442 2.74 16.18 6.22
CA ALA A 442 3.70 15.87 5.16
C ALA A 442 5.08 15.49 5.69
N LEU A 443 5.57 16.15 6.74
CA LEU A 443 6.87 15.84 7.35
C LEU A 443 6.83 14.48 8.03
N ALA A 444 5.75 14.13 8.74
CA ALA A 444 5.60 12.80 9.34
C ALA A 444 5.69 11.69 8.29
N VAL A 445 4.95 11.84 7.18
CA VAL A 445 5.01 10.87 6.05
C VAL A 445 6.39 10.87 5.40
N ALA A 446 6.99 12.02 5.14
CA ALA A 446 8.30 12.10 4.50
C ALA A 446 9.40 11.47 5.37
N LEU A 447 9.41 11.75 6.68
CA LEU A 447 10.37 11.17 7.62
C LEU A 447 10.17 9.66 7.76
N ASP A 448 8.92 9.20 7.80
CA ASP A 448 8.63 7.77 7.82
C ASP A 448 9.20 7.07 6.58
N VAL A 449 8.90 7.58 5.39
CA VAL A 449 9.40 7.00 4.13
C VAL A 449 10.94 7.05 4.06
N LEU A 450 11.56 8.16 4.46
CA LEU A 450 13.02 8.30 4.50
C LEU A 450 13.70 7.34 5.49
N THR A 451 12.98 6.89 6.53
CA THR A 451 13.47 5.91 7.53
C THR A 451 13.06 4.47 7.22
N GLY A 452 12.47 4.25 6.03
CA GLY A 452 12.11 2.92 5.51
C GLY A 452 10.64 2.56 5.63
N ALA A 453 9.73 3.54 5.75
CA ALA A 453 8.29 3.37 5.86
C ALA A 453 7.91 2.35 6.95
N ARG A 454 8.34 2.62 8.18
CA ARG A 454 8.13 1.74 9.34
C ARG A 454 6.78 2.01 10.00
N LEU A 455 6.36 3.27 10.08
CA LEU A 455 5.08 3.68 10.66
C LEU A 455 3.92 3.37 9.71
N GLN A 456 4.12 3.49 8.40
CA GLN A 456 3.08 3.13 7.44
C GLN A 456 2.95 1.61 7.23
N LEU A 457 4.00 0.82 7.41
CA LEU A 457 3.89 -0.63 7.27
C LEU A 457 3.16 -1.21 8.47
N ASN A 458 2.04 -1.90 8.23
CA ASN A 458 1.17 -2.46 9.25
C ASN A 458 0.61 -1.45 10.26
N GLY A 459 0.79 -0.15 10.05
CA GLY A 459 0.23 0.92 10.88
C GLY A 459 -1.23 1.26 10.56
N VAL A 460 -1.93 1.86 11.52
CA VAL A 460 -3.36 2.17 11.41
C VAL A 460 -3.63 3.19 10.31
N ALA A 461 -2.79 4.24 10.25
CA ALA A 461 -2.81 5.24 9.19
C ALA A 461 -1.92 4.86 7.99
N GLY A 462 -1.69 3.56 7.78
CA GLY A 462 -0.75 3.00 6.82
C GLY A 462 -1.37 1.97 5.86
N TYR A 463 -0.60 0.93 5.54
CA TYR A 463 -0.96 -0.19 4.67
C TYR A 463 -0.56 -1.52 5.30
N SER A 464 -1.32 -2.58 5.03
CA SER A 464 -1.08 -3.92 5.61
C SER A 464 -0.25 -4.78 4.65
N ALA A 465 0.87 -5.32 5.15
CA ALA A 465 1.69 -6.29 4.41
C ALA A 465 0.93 -7.61 4.19
N ALA A 466 0.08 -8.01 5.14
CA ALA A 466 -0.76 -9.20 5.03
C ALA A 466 -1.73 -9.10 3.83
N ALA A 467 -2.34 -7.92 3.64
CA ALA A 467 -3.24 -7.65 2.52
C ALA A 467 -2.53 -7.63 1.14
N GLY A 468 -1.19 -7.58 1.13
CA GLY A 468 -0.36 -7.68 -0.08
C GLY A 468 -0.57 -6.58 -1.11
N GLY A 469 -0.97 -5.38 -0.67
CA GLY A 469 -1.21 -4.21 -1.53
C GLY A 469 0.05 -3.42 -1.87
N ARG A 470 0.90 -3.19 -0.86
CA ARG A 470 2.10 -2.37 -0.91
C ARG A 470 3.01 -2.77 0.25
N TYR A 471 4.33 -2.65 0.07
CA TYR A 471 5.35 -3.01 1.09
C TYR A 471 6.34 -1.88 1.37
N ALA A 472 6.56 -1.00 0.39
CA ALA A 472 7.42 0.17 0.48
C ALA A 472 6.74 1.39 -0.18
N GLY A 473 7.26 2.58 0.10
CA GLY A 473 6.74 3.83 -0.46
C GLY A 473 5.65 4.48 0.36
N VAL A 474 5.00 5.45 -0.27
CA VAL A 474 3.89 6.20 0.32
C VAL A 474 2.60 5.38 0.18
N GLY A 475 1.91 5.13 1.29
CA GLY A 475 0.59 4.48 1.30
C GLY A 475 -0.52 5.43 0.85
N VAL A 476 -1.72 4.88 0.60
CA VAL A 476 -2.91 5.66 0.15
C VAL A 476 -3.24 6.82 1.10
N ILE A 477 -3.23 6.56 2.41
CA ILE A 477 -3.50 7.56 3.44
C ILE A 477 -2.35 8.57 3.53
N GLY A 478 -1.11 8.08 3.55
CA GLY A 478 0.10 8.90 3.53
C GLY A 478 0.17 9.83 2.32
N LEU A 479 -0.29 9.37 1.15
CA LEU A 479 -0.33 10.17 -0.08
C LEU A 479 -1.31 11.34 0.07
N GLY A 480 -2.48 11.10 0.66
CA GLY A 480 -3.44 12.16 0.98
C GLY A 480 -2.86 13.22 1.90
N LEU A 481 -2.14 12.80 2.96
CA LEU A 481 -1.44 13.71 3.88
C LEU A 481 -0.32 14.50 3.19
N LEU A 482 0.48 13.83 2.38
CA LEU A 482 1.62 14.44 1.68
C LEU A 482 1.14 15.46 0.63
N VAL A 483 0.13 15.11 -0.19
CA VAL A 483 -0.52 16.03 -1.14
C VAL A 483 -1.07 17.25 -0.39
N THR A 484 -1.74 17.03 0.74
CA THR A 484 -2.30 18.11 1.57
C THR A 484 -1.21 19.04 2.10
N GLY A 485 -0.13 18.48 2.66
CA GLY A 485 0.98 19.26 3.19
C GLY A 485 1.76 20.02 2.12
N VAL A 486 2.04 19.39 0.98
CA VAL A 486 2.72 20.04 -0.15
C VAL A 486 1.90 21.21 -0.68
N LEU A 487 0.59 21.03 -0.88
CA LEU A 487 -0.25 22.05 -1.49
C LEU A 487 -0.66 23.14 -0.51
N LEU A 488 -1.22 22.80 0.66
CA LEU A 488 -1.65 23.80 1.65
C LEU A 488 -0.45 24.44 2.37
N GLY A 489 0.57 23.66 2.70
CA GLY A 489 1.83 24.17 3.26
C GLY A 489 2.58 25.04 2.25
N GLY A 490 2.68 24.59 0.99
CA GLY A 490 3.22 25.37 -0.11
C GLY A 490 2.48 26.69 -0.32
N ALA A 491 1.15 26.69 -0.30
CA ALA A 491 0.34 27.91 -0.44
C ALA A 491 0.51 28.87 0.74
N SER A 492 0.65 28.34 1.95
CA SER A 492 0.90 29.12 3.16
C SER A 492 2.30 29.76 3.12
N LEU A 493 3.30 29.04 2.62
CA LEU A 493 4.66 29.56 2.42
C LEU A 493 4.69 30.60 1.29
N ALA A 494 4.06 30.32 0.15
CA ALA A 494 4.00 31.21 -1.00
C ALA A 494 3.38 32.57 -0.67
N GLN A 495 2.47 32.65 0.30
CA GLN A 495 1.91 33.92 0.77
C GLN A 495 2.96 34.86 1.39
N ARG A 496 4.09 34.34 1.88
CA ARG A 496 5.18 35.15 2.45
C ARG A 496 6.03 35.82 1.37
N PHE A 497 5.86 35.43 0.11
CA PHE A 497 6.62 35.95 -1.02
C PHE A 497 5.78 36.85 -1.92
N GLU A 498 6.47 37.72 -2.66
CA GLU A 498 5.84 38.57 -3.67
C GLU A 498 5.10 37.73 -4.71
N ARG A 499 4.05 38.33 -5.30
CA ARG A 499 3.13 37.69 -6.25
C ARG A 499 3.84 36.95 -7.40
N ARG A 500 4.98 37.45 -7.87
CA ARG A 500 5.79 36.85 -8.95
C ARG A 500 6.50 35.54 -8.55
N TRP A 501 6.84 35.37 -7.28
CA TRP A 501 7.59 34.22 -6.77
C TRP A 501 6.71 33.07 -6.29
N ARG A 502 5.40 33.32 -6.11
CA ARG A 502 4.46 32.32 -5.59
C ARG A 502 4.43 31.00 -6.39
N PRO A 503 4.41 31.00 -7.74
CA PRO A 503 4.46 29.75 -8.51
C PRO A 503 5.78 28.99 -8.31
N PHE A 504 6.89 29.72 -8.19
CA PHE A 504 8.20 29.13 -7.94
C PHE A 504 8.24 28.42 -6.59
N VAL A 505 7.74 29.06 -5.53
CA VAL A 505 7.62 28.43 -4.20
C VAL A 505 6.76 27.17 -4.25
N MET A 506 5.60 27.23 -4.92
CA MET A 506 4.73 26.04 -5.08
C MET A 506 5.44 24.88 -5.78
N ALA A 507 6.21 25.16 -6.84
CA ALA A 507 6.93 24.11 -7.53
C ALA A 507 8.15 23.59 -6.78
N VAL A 508 8.87 24.41 -6.01
CA VAL A 508 9.97 23.93 -5.16
C VAL A 508 9.43 22.98 -4.08
N VAL A 509 8.33 23.35 -3.41
CA VAL A 509 7.69 22.47 -2.42
C VAL A 509 7.11 21.22 -3.08
N GLY A 510 6.51 21.37 -4.26
CA GLY A 510 6.02 20.25 -5.07
C GLY A 510 7.13 19.30 -5.52
N ALA A 511 8.29 19.82 -5.91
CA ALA A 511 9.45 19.04 -6.29
C ALA A 511 10.01 18.25 -5.10
N ALA A 512 10.04 18.83 -3.90
CA ALA A 512 10.41 18.11 -2.69
C ALA A 512 9.44 16.94 -2.40
N GLY A 513 8.13 17.17 -2.52
CA GLY A 513 7.13 16.10 -2.40
C GLY A 513 7.29 15.02 -3.47
N MET A 514 7.63 15.40 -4.70
CA MET A 514 7.88 14.48 -5.81
C MET A 514 9.08 13.57 -5.53
N VAL A 515 10.16 14.07 -4.92
CA VAL A 515 11.32 13.22 -4.54
C VAL A 515 10.90 12.13 -3.55
N VAL A 516 10.06 12.45 -2.58
CA VAL A 516 9.57 11.48 -1.59
C VAL A 516 8.73 10.38 -2.26
N ILE A 517 7.87 10.73 -3.21
CA ILE A 517 6.95 9.79 -3.87
C ILE A 517 7.63 8.99 -4.98
N ALA A 518 8.44 9.63 -5.81
CA ALA A 518 8.94 9.05 -7.06
C ALA A 518 10.31 8.35 -6.93
N SER A 519 10.99 8.50 -5.79
CA SER A 519 12.31 7.89 -5.58
C SER A 519 12.23 6.36 -5.60
N PRO A 520 12.95 5.67 -6.49
CA PRO A 520 13.04 4.20 -6.51
C PRO A 520 13.60 3.65 -5.20
N TYR A 521 14.45 4.40 -4.50
CA TYR A 521 15.02 3.99 -3.22
C TYR A 521 14.00 3.91 -2.11
N LEU A 522 12.96 4.74 -2.18
CA LEU A 522 11.95 4.92 -1.15
C LEU A 522 10.69 4.08 -1.41
N GLY A 523 10.59 3.43 -2.57
CA GLY A 523 9.41 2.70 -3.02
C GLY A 523 8.56 3.56 -3.96
N ALA A 524 9.05 3.75 -5.18
CA ALA A 524 8.47 4.67 -6.16
C ALA A 524 6.98 4.41 -6.42
N ASP A 525 6.19 5.46 -6.26
CA ASP A 525 4.75 5.46 -6.52
C ASP A 525 4.40 6.37 -7.69
N ALA A 526 4.31 5.78 -8.86
CA ALA A 526 4.14 6.54 -10.08
C ALA A 526 2.80 7.26 -10.19
N SER A 527 1.72 6.61 -9.74
CA SER A 527 0.38 7.19 -9.72
C SER A 527 0.33 8.45 -8.86
N GLY A 528 0.84 8.38 -7.63
CA GLY A 528 0.97 9.53 -6.74
C GLY A 528 1.85 10.62 -7.33
N ALA A 529 2.93 10.24 -8.03
CA ALA A 529 3.85 11.17 -8.68
C ALA A 529 3.18 11.96 -9.83
N VAL A 530 2.42 11.28 -10.72
CA VAL A 530 1.63 11.93 -11.79
C VAL A 530 0.61 12.89 -11.17
N ALA A 531 -0.12 12.39 -10.18
CA ALA A 531 -1.21 13.09 -9.54
C ALA A 531 -0.73 14.34 -8.81
N LEU A 532 0.33 14.23 -8.01
CA LEU A 532 0.93 15.36 -7.30
C LEU A 532 1.42 16.41 -8.30
N THR A 533 2.08 15.99 -9.39
CA THR A 533 2.56 16.89 -10.44
C THR A 533 1.41 17.69 -11.04
N ALA A 534 0.30 17.04 -11.41
CA ALA A 534 -0.89 17.71 -11.93
C ALA A 534 -1.47 18.72 -10.94
N GLY A 535 -1.58 18.35 -9.66
CA GLY A 535 -2.06 19.23 -8.59
C GLY A 535 -1.17 20.44 -8.34
N VAL A 536 0.16 20.24 -8.28
CA VAL A 536 1.15 21.30 -8.10
C VAL A 536 1.15 22.26 -9.28
N CYS A 537 1.08 21.76 -10.52
CA CYS A 537 0.98 22.60 -11.71
C CYS A 537 -0.28 23.46 -11.71
N ALA A 538 -1.44 22.88 -11.38
CA ALA A 538 -2.69 23.62 -11.25
C ALA A 538 -2.61 24.69 -10.14
N ALA A 539 -2.06 24.34 -8.98
CA ALA A 539 -1.90 25.25 -7.86
C ALA A 539 -0.93 26.41 -8.18
N ALA A 540 0.21 26.12 -8.80
CA ALA A 540 1.20 27.10 -9.22
C ALA A 540 0.62 28.07 -10.27
N ALA A 541 -0.17 27.57 -11.24
CA ALA A 541 -0.84 28.41 -12.24
C ALA A 541 -1.87 29.37 -11.62
N MET A 542 -2.49 28.99 -10.50
CA MET A 542 -3.47 29.80 -9.78
C MET A 542 -2.87 30.67 -8.66
N ALA A 543 -1.60 30.45 -8.29
CA ALA A 543 -0.94 31.15 -7.18
C ALA A 543 -0.78 32.66 -7.39
N VAL A 544 -0.72 33.09 -8.65
CA VAL A 544 -0.69 34.52 -9.06
C VAL A 544 -2.10 35.10 -9.16
N GLY A 545 -3.17 34.30 -9.19
CA GLY A 545 -4.56 34.72 -9.38
C GLY A 545 -5.23 34.11 -10.62
N GLY A 546 -6.55 34.29 -10.74
CA GLY A 546 -7.38 33.74 -11.83
C GLY A 546 -7.86 32.30 -11.59
N TRP A 547 -8.91 31.87 -12.28
CA TRP A 547 -9.58 30.58 -12.03
C TRP A 547 -8.91 29.41 -12.77
N LEU A 548 -9.28 28.19 -12.39
CA LEU A 548 -8.92 26.99 -13.14
C LEU A 548 -9.73 26.98 -14.44
N THR A 549 -9.08 27.29 -15.55
CA THR A 549 -9.67 27.17 -16.90
C THR A 549 -9.41 25.78 -17.46
N ILE A 550 -10.25 25.27 -18.36
CA ILE A 550 -10.04 24.00 -19.07
C ILE A 550 -8.64 23.93 -19.69
N THR A 551 -8.16 25.01 -20.32
CA THR A 551 -6.82 25.07 -20.92
C THR A 551 -5.71 24.81 -19.89
N ARG A 552 -5.75 25.47 -18.73
CA ARG A 552 -4.78 25.26 -17.63
C ARG A 552 -4.85 23.84 -17.08
N PHE A 553 -6.04 23.27 -16.98
CA PHE A 553 -6.24 21.89 -16.57
C PHE A 553 -5.59 20.91 -17.57
N VAL A 554 -5.89 21.07 -18.87
CA VAL A 554 -5.32 20.24 -19.93
C VAL A 554 -3.78 20.34 -19.95
N TRP A 555 -3.21 21.54 -19.83
CA TRP A 555 -1.76 21.71 -19.77
C TRP A 555 -1.13 21.10 -18.51
N ALA A 556 -1.79 21.18 -17.36
CA ALA A 556 -1.31 20.55 -16.14
C ALA A 556 -1.30 19.02 -16.25
N VAL A 557 -2.38 18.43 -16.79
CA VAL A 557 -2.48 17.00 -17.06
C VAL A 557 -1.45 16.57 -18.12
N ALA A 558 -1.30 17.33 -19.21
CA ALA A 558 -0.32 17.05 -20.25
C ALA A 558 1.12 17.12 -19.73
N ALA A 559 1.45 18.11 -18.90
CA ALA A 559 2.76 18.20 -18.25
C ALA A 559 3.01 17.01 -17.31
N ALA A 560 2.01 16.61 -16.52
CA ALA A 560 2.11 15.43 -15.65
C ALA A 560 2.32 14.14 -16.45
N LEU A 561 1.56 13.95 -17.54
CA LEU A 561 1.71 12.82 -18.45
C LEU A 561 3.09 12.82 -19.13
N ALA A 562 3.59 13.98 -19.56
CA ALA A 562 4.91 14.09 -20.18
C ALA A 562 6.05 13.72 -19.21
N VAL A 563 5.98 14.20 -17.96
CA VAL A 563 6.95 13.82 -16.91
C VAL A 563 6.88 12.31 -16.65
N THR A 564 5.67 11.75 -16.60
CA THR A 564 5.47 10.31 -16.33
C THR A 564 5.96 9.45 -17.49
N ALA A 565 5.66 9.82 -18.73
CA ALA A 565 6.14 9.15 -19.92
C ALA A 565 7.67 9.22 -20.00
N GLY A 566 8.27 10.37 -19.67
CA GLY A 566 9.72 10.53 -19.59
C GLY A 566 10.34 9.58 -18.56
N ILE A 567 9.79 9.52 -17.34
CA ILE A 567 10.23 8.58 -16.29
C ILE A 567 10.09 7.13 -16.76
N GLY A 568 8.94 6.78 -17.36
CA GLY A 568 8.66 5.43 -17.83
C GLY A 568 9.59 4.99 -18.97
N VAL A 569 9.90 5.89 -19.92
CA VAL A 569 10.87 5.61 -21.00
C VAL A 569 12.27 5.39 -20.43
N LEU A 570 12.69 6.20 -19.45
CA LEU A 570 13.97 6.01 -18.76
C LEU A 570 14.01 4.66 -18.03
N ASP A 571 12.89 4.25 -17.45
CA ASP A 571 12.76 2.98 -16.73
C ASP A 571 12.77 1.75 -17.66
N LEU A 572 12.41 1.89 -18.95
CA LEU A 572 12.52 0.80 -19.94
C LEU A 572 13.96 0.38 -20.22
N PHE A 573 14.94 1.26 -19.99
CA PHE A 573 16.36 0.93 -20.11
C PHE A 573 16.90 0.09 -18.95
N ARG A 574 16.09 -0.19 -17.93
CA ARG A 574 16.47 -1.10 -16.83
C ARG A 574 16.26 -2.57 -17.22
N PRO A 575 17.06 -3.49 -16.62
CA PRO A 575 16.79 -4.92 -16.63
C PRO A 575 15.34 -5.24 -16.25
N GLU A 576 14.73 -6.25 -16.87
CA GLU A 576 13.29 -6.49 -16.78
C GLU A 576 12.79 -6.73 -15.35
N ASP A 577 13.64 -7.34 -14.52
CA ASP A 577 13.46 -7.62 -13.10
C ASP A 577 13.52 -6.36 -12.22
N GLN A 578 14.15 -5.29 -12.71
CA GLN A 578 14.37 -4.03 -11.98
C GLN A 578 13.50 -2.86 -12.47
N ARG A 579 12.68 -3.08 -13.51
CA ARG A 579 11.72 -2.08 -14.00
C ARG A 579 10.70 -1.75 -12.92
N SER A 580 10.38 -0.47 -12.76
CA SER A 580 9.30 0.00 -11.90
C SER A 580 7.92 -0.43 -12.41
N SER A 581 6.88 -0.16 -11.63
CA SER A 581 5.48 -0.34 -12.06
C SER A 581 5.15 0.45 -13.34
N VAL A 582 5.83 1.58 -13.62
CA VAL A 582 5.63 2.40 -14.83
C VAL A 582 6.21 1.74 -16.05
N GLY A 583 7.47 1.29 -15.98
CA GLY A 583 8.10 0.58 -17.09
C GLY A 583 7.32 -0.68 -17.44
N ARG A 584 6.88 -1.44 -16.43
CA ARG A 584 6.01 -2.61 -16.65
C ARG A 584 4.65 -2.26 -17.25
N LEU A 585 4.04 -1.14 -16.86
CA LEU A 585 2.79 -0.66 -17.47
C LEU A 585 2.98 -0.31 -18.95
N LEU A 586 4.08 0.38 -19.30
CA LEU A 586 4.40 0.74 -20.68
C LEU A 586 4.59 -0.49 -21.56
N VAL A 587 5.31 -1.52 -21.07
CA VAL A 587 5.45 -2.81 -21.78
C VAL A 587 4.08 -3.45 -22.00
N ARG A 588 3.21 -3.47 -20.97
CA ARG A 588 1.86 -4.05 -21.08
C ARG A 588 0.93 -3.27 -22.02
N THR A 589 1.10 -1.96 -22.14
CA THR A 589 0.38 -1.16 -23.15
C THR A 589 0.82 -1.49 -24.57
N GLN A 590 2.12 -1.74 -24.79
CA GLN A 590 2.63 -2.18 -26.09
C GLN A 590 2.11 -3.57 -26.46
N ASP A 591 1.99 -4.46 -25.48
CA ASP A 591 1.50 -5.83 -25.65
C ASP A 591 -0.03 -5.95 -25.79
N GLY A 592 -0.78 -4.83 -25.80
CA GLY A 592 -2.24 -4.84 -25.93
C GLY A 592 -3.00 -5.36 -24.70
N THR A 593 -2.32 -5.57 -23.56
CA THR A 593 -2.91 -6.13 -22.33
C THR A 593 -3.42 -5.05 -21.35
N ALA A 594 -3.29 -3.77 -21.70
CA ALA A 594 -3.71 -2.65 -20.85
C ALA A 594 -5.21 -2.62 -20.51
N GLY A 595 -6.07 -3.18 -21.37
CA GLY A 595 -7.51 -3.27 -21.13
C GLY A 595 -7.86 -4.04 -19.84
N TYR A 596 -7.10 -5.08 -19.51
CA TYR A 596 -7.29 -5.85 -18.28
C TYR A 596 -6.94 -5.05 -17.02
N ILE A 597 -5.90 -4.21 -17.10
CA ILE A 597 -5.49 -3.31 -16.01
C ILE A 597 -6.56 -2.24 -15.78
N ALA A 598 -7.09 -1.64 -16.85
CA ALA A 598 -8.16 -0.65 -16.75
C ALA A 598 -9.42 -1.24 -16.11
N ARG A 599 -9.80 -2.47 -16.48
CA ARG A 599 -10.93 -3.19 -15.86
C ARG A 599 -10.67 -3.49 -14.38
N ARG A 600 -9.48 -3.96 -14.03
CA ARG A 600 -9.06 -4.19 -12.63
C ARG A 600 -9.21 -2.92 -11.78
N ILE A 601 -8.66 -1.82 -12.28
CA ILE A 601 -8.72 -0.51 -11.62
C ILE A 601 -10.18 -0.08 -11.45
N GLY A 602 -11.02 -0.26 -12.47
CA GLY A 602 -12.46 0.03 -12.41
C GLY A 602 -13.21 -0.78 -11.36
N GLU A 603 -13.03 -2.11 -11.32
CA GLU A 603 -13.67 -3.00 -10.34
C GLU A 603 -13.22 -2.68 -8.91
N ALA A 604 -11.90 -2.48 -8.71
CA ALA A 604 -11.33 -2.09 -7.41
C ALA A 604 -11.86 -0.73 -6.94
N ASN A 605 -12.01 0.23 -7.86
CA ASN A 605 -12.60 1.53 -7.59
C ASN A 605 -14.06 1.39 -7.12
N VAL A 606 -14.90 0.61 -7.78
CA VAL A 606 -16.32 0.45 -7.38
C VAL A 606 -16.43 -0.12 -5.97
N VAL A 607 -15.71 -1.20 -5.67
CA VAL A 607 -15.74 -1.83 -4.34
C VAL A 607 -15.25 -0.88 -3.26
N THR A 608 -14.15 -0.16 -3.52
CA THR A 608 -13.55 0.75 -2.55
C THR A 608 -14.46 1.95 -2.26
N THR A 609 -15.13 2.49 -3.29
CA THR A 609 -16.11 3.57 -3.12
C THR A 609 -17.21 3.18 -2.14
N VAL A 610 -17.76 1.98 -2.25
CA VAL A 610 -18.92 1.55 -1.44
C VAL A 610 -18.51 1.12 -0.03
N THR A 611 -17.32 0.54 0.13
CA THR A 611 -16.92 -0.09 1.40
C THR A 611 -16.10 0.82 2.33
N SER A 612 -15.58 1.95 1.83
CA SER A 612 -14.68 2.81 2.60
C SER A 612 -15.41 3.88 3.43
N PRO A 613 -15.13 4.00 4.74
CA PRO A 613 -15.62 5.11 5.56
C PRO A 613 -15.20 6.49 5.02
N LEU A 614 -14.01 6.59 4.40
CA LEU A 614 -13.50 7.84 3.85
C LEU A 614 -14.34 8.37 2.68
N THR A 615 -15.05 7.51 1.95
CA THR A 615 -16.03 7.94 0.95
C THR A 615 -17.13 8.79 1.58
N ILE A 616 -17.62 8.40 2.77
CA ILE A 616 -18.65 9.14 3.50
C ILE A 616 -18.14 10.52 3.89
N LEU A 617 -16.88 10.62 4.30
CA LEU A 617 -16.25 11.91 4.60
C LEU A 617 -16.16 12.81 3.37
N VAL A 618 -15.80 12.26 2.20
CA VAL A 618 -15.78 13.03 0.95
C VAL A 618 -17.17 13.56 0.63
N ILE A 619 -18.20 12.70 0.67
CA ILE A 619 -19.59 13.10 0.42
C ILE A 619 -20.02 14.18 1.42
N GLY A 620 -19.80 13.95 2.72
CA GLY A 620 -20.15 14.89 3.77
C GLY A 620 -19.43 16.23 3.62
N THR A 621 -18.15 16.23 3.25
CA THR A 621 -17.39 17.45 2.97
C THR A 621 -17.93 18.19 1.75
N VAL A 622 -18.26 17.49 0.66
CA VAL A 622 -18.85 18.12 -0.54
C VAL A 622 -20.20 18.75 -0.22
N LEU A 623 -21.06 18.05 0.51
CA LEU A 623 -22.35 18.58 0.97
C LEU A 623 -22.12 19.79 1.88
N TYR A 624 -21.20 19.71 2.83
CA TYR A 624 -20.88 20.81 3.73
C TYR A 624 -20.37 22.04 2.97
N VAL A 625 -19.42 21.87 2.04
CA VAL A 625 -18.92 22.97 1.20
C VAL A 625 -20.07 23.61 0.43
N THR A 626 -20.94 22.80 -0.16
CA THR A 626 -22.02 23.26 -1.05
C THR A 626 -23.15 23.99 -0.31
N PHE A 627 -23.59 23.42 0.82
CA PHE A 627 -24.75 23.92 1.56
C PHE A 627 -24.39 24.90 2.68
N VAL A 628 -23.16 24.86 3.20
CA VAL A 628 -22.69 25.71 4.31
C VAL A 628 -21.65 26.71 3.81
N LEU A 629 -20.48 26.25 3.38
CA LEU A 629 -19.34 27.14 3.15
C LEU A 629 -19.51 28.10 1.96
N LEU A 630 -20.20 27.66 0.89
CA LEU A 630 -20.50 28.49 -0.28
C LEU A 630 -21.60 29.53 -0.03
N ARG A 631 -22.29 29.49 1.11
CA ARG A 631 -23.25 30.54 1.49
C ARG A 631 -22.51 31.80 1.87
N ASP A 632 -23.21 32.93 1.84
CA ASP A 632 -22.59 34.24 2.15
C ASP A 632 -22.05 34.32 3.59
N TRP A 633 -22.61 33.52 4.51
CA TRP A 633 -22.15 33.37 5.89
C TRP A 633 -21.11 32.26 6.08
N GLY A 634 -20.78 31.50 5.03
CA GLY A 634 -19.85 30.38 5.10
C GLY A 634 -18.37 30.75 4.93
N GLY A 635 -18.05 31.97 4.48
CA GLY A 635 -16.69 32.53 4.46
C GLY A 635 -15.76 32.02 3.35
N VAL A 636 -16.05 30.89 2.68
CA VAL A 636 -15.11 30.31 1.71
C VAL A 636 -14.90 31.16 0.47
N ARG A 637 -15.94 31.84 -0.03
CA ARG A 637 -15.82 32.76 -1.18
C ARG A 637 -14.83 33.89 -0.86
N ARG A 638 -14.88 34.40 0.38
CA ARG A 638 -13.97 35.44 0.87
C ARG A 638 -12.55 34.89 1.03
N LEU A 639 -12.39 33.72 1.64
CA LEU A 639 -11.09 33.04 1.78
C LEU A 639 -10.40 32.87 0.43
N LEU A 640 -11.12 32.33 -0.56
CA LEU A 640 -10.60 32.05 -1.89
C LEU A 640 -10.32 33.32 -2.72
N GLY A 641 -11.03 34.41 -2.42
CA GLY A 641 -10.82 35.73 -3.03
C GLY A 641 -9.59 36.46 -2.47
N VAL A 642 -9.42 36.46 -1.14
CA VAL A 642 -8.33 37.16 -0.45
C VAL A 642 -6.99 36.42 -0.61
N PHE A 643 -7.01 35.08 -0.63
CA PHE A 643 -5.79 34.27 -0.71
C PHE A 643 -5.74 33.41 -1.97
N PRO A 644 -5.32 33.95 -3.13
CA PRO A 644 -5.21 33.20 -4.38
C PRO A 644 -4.39 31.90 -4.32
N PRO A 645 -3.23 31.83 -3.60
CA PRO A 645 -2.49 30.58 -3.43
C PRO A 645 -3.31 29.48 -2.75
N MET A 646 -4.13 29.82 -1.76
CA MET A 646 -4.96 28.85 -1.04
C MET A 646 -6.03 28.26 -1.98
N ARG A 647 -6.63 29.09 -2.82
CA ARG A 647 -7.56 28.63 -3.87
C ARG A 647 -6.89 27.69 -4.86
N GLY A 648 -5.67 28.01 -5.28
CA GLY A 648 -4.87 27.14 -6.15
C GLY A 648 -4.56 25.80 -5.48
N ALA A 649 -4.15 25.82 -4.21
CA ALA A 649 -3.83 24.62 -3.46
C ALA A 649 -5.04 23.70 -3.23
N LEU A 650 -6.20 24.24 -2.85
CA LEU A 650 -7.42 23.44 -2.69
C LEU A 650 -7.88 22.80 -4.01
N ALA A 651 -7.82 23.55 -5.12
CA ALA A 651 -8.13 23.00 -6.44
C ALA A 651 -7.12 21.93 -6.87
N GLY A 652 -5.82 22.18 -6.65
CA GLY A 652 -4.75 21.22 -6.91
C GLY A 652 -4.87 19.96 -6.06
N LEU A 653 -5.35 20.08 -4.81
CA LEU A 653 -5.50 18.97 -3.87
C LEU A 653 -6.61 18.04 -4.33
N VAL A 654 -7.77 18.60 -4.67
CA VAL A 654 -8.88 17.81 -5.23
C VAL A 654 -8.45 17.14 -6.53
N LEU A 655 -7.74 17.86 -7.41
CA LEU A 655 -7.24 17.32 -8.66
C LEU A 655 -6.26 16.15 -8.44
N ALA A 656 -5.22 16.36 -7.65
CA ALA A 656 -4.22 15.35 -7.36
C ALA A 656 -4.86 14.12 -6.71
N SER A 657 -5.62 14.30 -5.63
CA SER A 657 -6.18 13.17 -4.90
C SER A 657 -7.18 12.36 -5.72
N LEU A 658 -7.98 12.99 -6.59
CA LEU A 658 -8.87 12.27 -7.51
C LEU A 658 -8.09 11.50 -8.58
N LEU A 659 -7.08 12.13 -9.19
CA LEU A 659 -6.24 11.46 -10.19
C LEU A 659 -5.50 10.27 -9.59
N ALA A 660 -4.90 10.43 -8.41
CA ALA A 660 -4.22 9.35 -7.69
C ALA A 660 -5.17 8.20 -7.39
N GLY A 661 -6.34 8.51 -6.80
CA GLY A 661 -7.34 7.51 -6.44
C GLY A 661 -7.86 6.70 -7.62
N VAL A 662 -8.13 7.35 -8.75
CA VAL A 662 -8.56 6.69 -9.99
C VAL A 662 -7.47 5.80 -10.56
N VAL A 663 -6.23 6.28 -10.64
CA VAL A 663 -5.11 5.52 -11.24
C VAL A 663 -4.69 4.33 -10.36
N GLU A 664 -4.76 4.46 -9.04
CA GLU A 664 -4.40 3.38 -8.10
C GLU A 664 -5.49 2.31 -7.92
N GLY A 665 -6.73 2.57 -8.35
CA GLY A 665 -7.84 1.66 -8.09
C GLY A 665 -8.37 1.74 -6.65
N VAL A 666 -8.20 2.89 -5.98
CA VAL A 666 -8.60 3.13 -4.57
C VAL A 666 -9.66 4.23 -4.43
N SER A 667 -10.26 4.65 -5.55
CA SER A 667 -11.36 5.62 -5.63
C SER A 667 -11.14 6.88 -4.81
N LEU A 668 -12.00 7.14 -3.83
CA LEU A 668 -12.03 8.38 -3.07
C LEU A 668 -11.16 8.30 -1.81
N ASN A 669 -10.40 7.23 -1.57
CA ASN A 669 -9.62 7.08 -0.34
C ASN A 669 -8.51 8.12 -0.22
N VAL A 670 -7.77 8.39 -1.31
CA VAL A 670 -6.72 9.44 -1.30
C VAL A 670 -7.35 10.82 -1.04
N LEU A 671 -8.52 11.09 -1.63
CA LEU A 671 -9.24 12.35 -1.43
C LEU A 671 -9.81 12.45 -0.01
N GLY A 672 -10.40 11.38 0.53
CA GLY A 672 -10.93 11.34 1.88
C GLY A 672 -9.83 11.51 2.93
N ALA A 673 -8.68 10.87 2.76
CA ALA A 673 -7.51 11.09 3.60
C ALA A 673 -7.01 12.54 3.52
N ALA A 674 -6.95 13.13 2.33
CA ALA A 674 -6.59 14.52 2.15
C ALA A 674 -7.61 15.48 2.80
N LEU A 675 -8.91 15.19 2.68
CA LEU A 675 -9.99 16.02 3.24
C LEU A 675 -10.11 15.88 4.77
N ALA A 676 -9.77 14.74 5.37
CA ALA A 676 -9.67 14.61 6.82
C ALA A 676 -8.74 15.67 7.44
N THR A 677 -7.65 15.99 6.75
CA THR A 677 -6.76 17.09 7.17
C THR A 677 -7.19 18.45 6.61
N ALA A 678 -7.57 18.53 5.33
CA ALA A 678 -7.78 19.82 4.65
C ALA A 678 -9.12 20.48 4.97
N ALA A 679 -10.18 19.70 5.21
CA ALA A 679 -11.52 20.24 5.41
C ALA A 679 -11.64 20.99 6.74
N PRO A 680 -11.23 20.45 7.91
CA PRO A 680 -11.32 21.19 9.17
C PRO A 680 -10.43 22.44 9.15
N LEU A 681 -9.25 22.39 8.51
CA LEU A 681 -8.41 23.56 8.25
C LEU A 681 -9.12 24.62 7.40
N THR A 682 -9.84 24.21 6.36
CA THR A 682 -10.60 25.14 5.52
C THR A 682 -11.71 25.82 6.31
N VAL A 683 -12.41 25.08 7.18
CA VAL A 683 -13.43 25.63 8.08
C VAL A 683 -12.82 26.62 9.06
N LEU A 684 -11.67 26.29 9.67
CA LEU A 684 -10.92 27.18 10.55
C LEU A 684 -10.55 28.50 9.84
N ALA A 685 -10.05 28.38 8.60
CA ALA A 685 -9.69 29.55 7.79
C ALA A 685 -10.91 30.42 7.48
N CYS A 686 -12.06 29.81 7.17
CA CYS A 686 -13.31 30.53 6.94
C CYS A 686 -13.77 31.28 8.20
N LEU A 687 -13.75 30.62 9.36
CA LEU A 687 -14.10 31.23 10.65
C LEU A 687 -13.23 32.46 10.94
N ARG A 688 -11.90 32.32 10.80
CA ARG A 688 -10.96 33.44 11.02
C ARG A 688 -11.17 34.60 10.06
N VAL A 689 -11.43 34.31 8.78
CA VAL A 689 -11.68 35.34 7.76
C VAL A 689 -12.99 36.09 8.02
N LEU A 690 -14.00 35.43 8.60
CA LEU A 690 -15.24 36.07 9.02
C LEU A 690 -15.05 36.92 10.28
N ASP A 691 -14.29 36.44 11.27
CA ASP A 691 -14.04 37.17 12.51
C ASP A 691 -13.24 38.48 12.30
N HIS A 692 -12.28 38.47 11.37
CA HIS A 692 -11.44 39.64 11.04
C HIS A 692 -12.02 40.45 9.88
N ALA A 693 -13.33 40.34 9.64
CA ALA A 693 -13.99 40.95 8.50
C ALA A 693 -13.87 42.49 8.45
N ASP A 694 -13.80 43.12 9.62
CA ASP A 694 -13.87 44.57 9.82
C ASP A 694 -12.51 45.20 10.18
N ASP A 695 -11.47 44.38 10.34
CA ASP A 695 -10.12 44.88 10.57
C ASP A 695 -9.64 45.57 9.28
N ARG A 696 -9.77 46.89 9.25
CA ARG A 696 -9.25 47.72 8.16
C ARG A 696 -7.75 47.42 8.05
N THR A 697 -7.34 46.90 6.89
CA THR A 697 -5.94 46.77 6.51
C THR A 697 -5.30 48.16 6.62
N ARG A 698 -4.43 48.35 7.62
CA ARG A 698 -3.51 49.49 7.65
C ARG A 698 -2.34 49.23 6.71
#